data_AF-A0A4S8R174-F1
#
_entry.id   AF-A0A4S8R174-F1
#
_cell.length_a   1.000
_cell.length_b   1.000
_cell.length_c   1.000
_cell.angle_alpha   90.00
_cell.angle_beta   90.00
_cell.angle_gamma   90.00
#
_symmetry.space_group_name_H-M   'P 1'
#
loop_
_entity.id
_entity.type
_entity.pdbx_description
1 polymer ?
#
loop_
_entity_poly.entity_id
_entity_poly.type
_entity_poly.pdbx_seq_one_letter_code
_entity_poly.pdbx_strand_id
1 'polypeptide(L)'
;MSQALYSSLSLESNTIRLLRILPNENEEADINCTLFVYPLHDSGRGTHRYEALSYVWGDADDSRSICVNGHRLTVRANLHIALSRLRDPVLDRIIWIDAICINQEDLNERGHQVQLMAKIYSKASQVVIWLGEAADNSDRALGEIVIAVNQSEISSDKTARKAVLALLQRPWFRRIWVLQEVAAARHILIMCGLIEIDGYAFCAGLNASKAYLKAYPRLQRLIRSVIYLMKEAALRPKHAKSSSNNFSLDIRPLSELIETYYTRESTDDLDKVYALLAMCSDSPMSAGLLPDYTIVWEQLFQQLVQFILCKEIDVRLPQDKNMAMIRSKGCVLGWVDSVLVDAAWNDTVKVEIVSSGTLEHPGRERQRITTFTFPTVERYIEKDDIVCLLQGVSKPTIIRAHKDHFSVIMIAATPLDFISEEQSKWLKDVRSTTIFPRNFSLVWDLRGAKKRLGGLECENLRVPINIDPVPEEESEIDEIQRAERDLGTEKRGLSDILFPKAGVWKFWGTNRGKRKGAEARDYSESDWSSEAEGHTDIEEFSAIDQYLTSDDFSEIESKTLDETIALYKFALVLKDLKNYERAEKLLLQVIQERKKQLGTEHLQTLSSIDVLQSVYREQGLLEGTEKLEAMKNLIETPATRVSEEEVVEIASLSSCKAMMLILERRGGQVPITEEVVKAAAANKDCGIDMIKLLLRGRKDLSITEGLIQVAVGNVPKRYDILKLLFQKSRNQIPITEEIVKRAVKTNKRESDDILEYLFEKSGNPISITEEIVKAAAGNHWRGDFILKYLFEKSGNQFPITEEVLKAAAENERHGYNMMELFFEKKGNQFPITEEVLKAVVGNERHGYDMMTLLFQRKGNQFPITEEVLDTAVGNKPQGYKILNLIFERKGEPIFKL
;
A
#
# COMPACT_ATOMS: atom_id res chain seq x y z
N MET A 1 1.07 -58.08 20.46
CA MET A 1 0.81 -58.92 19.27
C MET A 1 1.65 -58.49 18.06
N SER A 2 1.97 -57.21 17.91
CA SER A 2 2.87 -56.66 16.87
C SER A 2 4.20 -57.40 16.69
N GLN A 3 4.91 -57.74 17.76
CA GLN A 3 6.18 -58.49 17.71
C GLN A 3 6.15 -59.84 16.97
N ALA A 4 4.98 -60.47 16.81
CA ALA A 4 4.87 -61.73 16.06
C ALA A 4 4.79 -61.52 14.54
N LEU A 5 4.33 -60.36 14.08
CA LEU A 5 4.18 -60.02 12.67
C LEU A 5 5.44 -59.37 12.09
N TYR A 6 6.11 -58.53 12.89
CA TYR A 6 7.25 -57.74 12.47
C TYR A 6 8.58 -58.38 12.87
N SER A 7 9.25 -59.02 11.91
CA SER A 7 10.66 -59.40 12.06
C SER A 7 11.54 -58.15 12.16
N SER A 8 12.45 -58.09 13.14
CA SER A 8 13.38 -56.96 13.31
C SER A 8 14.17 -56.68 12.02
N LEU A 9 14.25 -55.41 11.63
CA LEU A 9 15.09 -54.93 10.53
C LEU A 9 16.41 -54.40 11.10
N SER A 10 17.51 -54.56 10.36
CA SER A 10 18.78 -53.91 10.74
C SER A 10 18.79 -52.46 10.26
N LEU A 11 18.88 -51.52 11.20
CA LEU A 11 18.98 -50.06 10.95
C LEU A 11 20.27 -49.65 10.22
N GLU A 12 21.26 -50.55 10.12
CA GLU A 12 22.49 -50.33 9.32
C GLU A 12 22.32 -50.76 7.86
N SER A 13 21.18 -51.34 7.49
CA SER A 13 20.95 -51.96 6.19
C SER A 13 19.82 -51.26 5.42
N ASN A 14 19.99 -51.11 4.10
CA ASN A 14 18.89 -50.71 3.21
C ASN A 14 17.88 -51.86 3.04
N THR A 15 17.21 -52.29 4.11
CA THR A 15 16.16 -53.32 4.09
C THR A 15 14.80 -52.72 4.41
N ILE A 16 13.78 -53.23 3.72
CA ILE A 16 12.38 -52.81 3.86
C ILE A 16 11.53 -54.08 3.98
N ARG A 17 10.25 -53.95 4.36
CA ARG A 17 9.27 -55.03 4.15
C ARG A 17 8.41 -54.75 2.93
N LEU A 18 7.97 -55.80 2.23
CA LEU A 18 7.02 -55.71 1.13
C LEU A 18 5.82 -56.61 1.43
N LEU A 19 4.63 -56.15 1.04
CA LEU A 19 3.39 -56.90 1.14
C LEU A 19 3.11 -57.56 -0.22
N ARG A 20 3.04 -58.89 -0.25
CA ARG A 20 2.43 -59.63 -1.35
C ARG A 20 0.95 -59.82 -1.04
N ILE A 21 0.08 -59.25 -1.86
CA ILE A 21 -1.36 -59.53 -1.87
C ILE A 21 -1.58 -60.83 -2.66
N LEU A 22 -2.31 -61.79 -2.08
CA LEU A 22 -2.63 -63.04 -2.74
C LEU A 22 -3.89 -62.89 -3.61
N PRO A 23 -3.92 -63.51 -4.81
CA PRO A 23 -5.06 -63.43 -5.72
C PRO A 23 -6.29 -64.16 -5.18
N ASN A 24 -7.47 -63.73 -5.62
CA ASN A 24 -8.72 -64.45 -5.40
C ASN A 24 -9.77 -64.04 -6.46
N GLU A 25 -10.42 -65.02 -7.10
CA GLU A 25 -11.48 -64.77 -8.09
C GLU A 25 -12.71 -64.07 -7.50
N ASN A 26 -12.97 -64.24 -6.20
CA ASN A 26 -14.08 -63.56 -5.52
C ASN A 26 -13.60 -62.24 -4.89
N GLU A 27 -14.07 -61.11 -5.43
CA GLU A 27 -13.80 -59.77 -4.90
C GLU A 27 -14.20 -59.61 -3.42
N GLU A 28 -15.24 -60.32 -2.95
CA GLU A 28 -15.73 -60.25 -1.56
C GLU A 28 -14.95 -61.15 -0.58
N ALA A 29 -14.06 -62.03 -1.06
CA ALA A 29 -13.31 -62.93 -0.18
C ALA A 29 -12.29 -62.19 0.70
N ASP A 30 -12.06 -62.69 1.91
CA ASP A 30 -11.08 -62.13 2.86
C ASP A 30 -9.71 -61.84 2.18
N ILE A 31 -9.16 -60.65 2.45
CA ILE A 31 -7.87 -60.24 1.89
C ILE A 31 -6.75 -60.96 2.63
N ASN A 32 -6.05 -61.85 1.91
CA ASN A 32 -4.93 -62.62 2.42
C ASN A 32 -3.62 -62.10 1.80
N CYS A 33 -2.62 -61.88 2.65
CA CYS A 33 -1.33 -61.31 2.26
C CYS A 33 -0.17 -62.03 2.95
N THR A 34 1.03 -61.90 2.39
CA THR A 34 2.29 -62.28 3.06
C THR A 34 3.24 -61.08 3.13
N LEU A 35 3.74 -60.76 4.32
CA LEU A 35 4.72 -59.71 4.57
C LEU A 35 6.12 -60.33 4.67
N PHE A 36 7.07 -59.84 3.88
CA PHE A 36 8.44 -60.39 3.82
C PHE A 36 9.50 -59.29 3.73
N VAL A 37 10.71 -59.59 4.22
CA VAL A 37 11.86 -58.67 4.17
C VAL A 37 12.46 -58.64 2.76
N TYR A 38 12.81 -57.44 2.29
CA TYR A 38 13.34 -57.18 0.97
C TYR A 38 14.56 -56.24 1.03
N PRO A 39 15.72 -56.63 0.45
CA PRO A 39 16.88 -55.76 0.41
C PRO A 39 16.81 -54.77 -0.77
N LEU A 40 16.78 -53.47 -0.44
CA LEU A 40 16.70 -52.36 -1.38
C LEU A 40 18.10 -52.02 -1.94
N HIS A 41 18.71 -53.00 -2.63
CA HIS A 41 20.04 -52.86 -3.23
C HIS A 41 20.09 -51.78 -4.32
N ASP A 42 21.19 -51.02 -4.38
CA ASP A 42 21.49 -50.13 -5.50
C ASP A 42 22.04 -50.91 -6.71
N SER A 43 21.19 -51.79 -7.24
CA SER A 43 21.50 -52.57 -8.43
C SER A 43 21.41 -51.72 -9.71
N GLY A 44 22.29 -52.00 -10.68
CA GLY A 44 22.30 -51.35 -11.99
C GLY A 44 21.08 -51.63 -12.88
N ARG A 45 20.00 -52.26 -12.39
CA ARG A 45 18.74 -52.48 -13.13
C ARG A 45 17.70 -51.37 -12.92
N GLY A 46 17.90 -50.48 -11.95
CA GLY A 46 17.20 -49.20 -11.84
C GLY A 46 15.75 -49.21 -11.31
N THR A 47 14.96 -50.25 -11.54
CA THR A 47 13.69 -50.49 -10.83
C THR A 47 13.66 -51.88 -10.22
N HIS A 48 12.95 -51.99 -9.11
CA HIS A 48 12.63 -53.24 -8.43
C HIS A 48 11.21 -53.67 -8.84
N ARG A 49 10.89 -54.96 -8.67
CA ARG A 49 9.58 -55.53 -9.04
C ARG A 49 8.60 -55.44 -7.88
N TYR A 50 8.30 -54.22 -7.45
CA TYR A 50 7.25 -53.91 -6.49
C TYR A 50 6.64 -52.54 -6.79
N GLU A 51 5.39 -52.36 -6.44
CA GLU A 51 4.67 -51.09 -6.54
C GLU A 51 4.66 -50.36 -5.18
N ALA A 52 4.35 -49.07 -5.14
CA ALA A 52 4.16 -48.34 -3.88
C ALA A 52 2.80 -47.63 -3.85
N LEU A 53 2.10 -47.70 -2.71
CA LEU A 53 0.76 -47.12 -2.56
C LEU A 53 0.81 -45.73 -1.90
N SER A 54 0.43 -44.70 -2.65
CA SER A 54 0.15 -43.36 -2.12
C SER A 54 -1.35 -43.22 -1.86
N TYR A 55 -1.76 -43.14 -0.60
CA TYR A 55 -3.17 -43.11 -0.21
C TYR A 55 -3.38 -42.35 1.10
N VAL A 56 -4.60 -41.85 1.34
CA VAL A 56 -4.98 -41.26 2.63
C VAL A 56 -5.32 -42.36 3.62
N TRP A 57 -4.75 -42.36 4.83
CA TRP A 57 -5.00 -43.39 5.83
C TRP A 57 -6.50 -43.57 6.17
N GLY A 58 -7.29 -42.49 6.12
CA GLY A 58 -8.72 -42.50 6.41
C GLY A 58 -9.01 -42.32 7.90
N ASP A 59 -10.29 -42.49 8.27
CA ASP A 59 -10.74 -42.41 9.66
C ASP A 59 -10.01 -43.46 10.52
N ALA A 60 -9.67 -43.10 11.76
CA ALA A 60 -9.08 -44.02 12.72
C ALA A 60 -10.11 -44.97 13.33
N ASP A 61 -11.36 -44.51 13.45
CA ASP A 61 -12.44 -45.26 14.11
C ASP A 61 -13.11 -46.29 13.17
N ASP A 62 -13.02 -46.11 11.84
CA ASP A 62 -13.48 -47.08 10.83
C ASP A 62 -12.35 -48.03 10.42
N SER A 63 -12.34 -49.22 11.03
CA SER A 63 -11.30 -50.24 10.88
C SER A 63 -11.86 -51.60 10.45
N ARG A 64 -11.12 -52.29 9.59
CA ARG A 64 -11.42 -53.62 9.06
C ARG A 64 -10.24 -54.56 9.25
N SER A 65 -10.47 -55.86 9.13
CA SER A 65 -9.42 -56.88 9.27
C SER A 65 -8.92 -57.38 7.92
N ILE A 66 -7.62 -57.64 7.83
CA ILE A 66 -7.01 -58.45 6.77
C ILE A 66 -6.16 -59.57 7.40
N CYS A 67 -5.80 -60.60 6.63
CA CYS A 67 -4.91 -61.66 7.07
C CYS A 67 -3.51 -61.45 6.51
N VAL A 68 -2.49 -61.35 7.37
CA VAL A 68 -1.09 -61.17 6.99
C VAL A 68 -0.23 -62.23 7.67
N ASN A 69 0.47 -63.06 6.91
CA ASN A 69 1.27 -64.19 7.43
C ASN A 69 0.46 -65.14 8.35
N GLY A 70 -0.85 -65.28 8.10
CA GLY A 70 -1.76 -66.09 8.94
C GLY A 70 -2.28 -65.37 10.19
N HIS A 71 -1.86 -64.13 10.46
CA HIS A 71 -2.33 -63.32 11.59
C HIS A 71 -3.36 -62.27 11.13
N ARG A 72 -4.36 -62.01 11.97
CA ARG A 72 -5.34 -60.94 11.72
C ARG A 72 -4.73 -59.58 12.04
N LEU A 73 -4.57 -58.73 11.02
CA LEU A 73 -4.11 -57.35 11.15
C LEU A 73 -5.29 -56.40 10.95
N THR A 74 -5.43 -55.41 11.83
CA THR A 74 -6.43 -54.34 11.69
C THR A 74 -5.88 -53.21 10.84
N VAL A 75 -6.63 -52.79 9.82
CA VAL A 75 -6.30 -51.68 8.91
C VAL A 75 -7.51 -50.77 8.77
N ARG A 76 -7.29 -49.47 8.53
CA ARG A 76 -8.38 -48.51 8.31
C ARG A 76 -9.16 -48.83 7.04
N ALA A 77 -10.46 -48.52 7.01
CA ALA A 77 -11.34 -48.93 5.93
C ALA A 77 -10.90 -48.45 4.53
N ASN A 78 -10.34 -47.25 4.40
CA ASN A 78 -9.84 -46.78 3.08
C ASN A 78 -8.69 -47.65 2.55
N LEU A 79 -7.82 -48.15 3.42
CA LEU A 79 -6.75 -49.09 3.02
C LEU A 79 -7.31 -50.46 2.67
N HIS A 80 -8.27 -50.98 3.44
CA HIS A 80 -8.94 -52.24 3.10
C HIS A 80 -9.61 -52.18 1.72
N ILE A 81 -10.30 -51.08 1.42
CA ILE A 81 -10.96 -50.90 0.12
C ILE A 81 -9.91 -50.79 -1.00
N ALA A 82 -8.84 -50.02 -0.80
CA ALA A 82 -7.72 -49.95 -1.75
C ALA A 82 -7.13 -51.35 -2.03
N LEU A 83 -6.80 -52.12 -0.98
CA LEU A 83 -6.31 -53.50 -1.12
C LEU A 83 -7.28 -54.41 -1.87
N SER A 84 -8.59 -54.26 -1.63
CA SER A 84 -9.64 -55.02 -2.32
C SER A 84 -9.69 -54.72 -3.82
N ARG A 85 -9.51 -53.45 -4.21
CA ARG A 85 -9.47 -53.01 -5.62
C ARG A 85 -8.13 -53.32 -6.32
N LEU A 86 -7.05 -53.40 -5.55
CA LEU A 86 -5.70 -53.68 -6.08
C LEU A 86 -5.40 -55.18 -6.20
N ARG A 87 -6.16 -56.05 -5.52
CA ARG A 87 -6.05 -57.51 -5.62
C ARG A 87 -6.45 -57.96 -7.03
N ASP A 88 -5.51 -58.57 -7.75
CA ASP A 88 -5.80 -59.22 -9.02
C ASP A 88 -6.49 -60.59 -8.79
N PRO A 89 -7.40 -61.04 -9.67
CA PRO A 89 -8.06 -62.33 -9.53
C PRO A 89 -7.13 -63.55 -9.66
N VAL A 90 -5.98 -63.42 -10.34
CA VAL A 90 -5.11 -64.53 -10.78
C VAL A 90 -3.66 -64.39 -10.32
N LEU A 91 -3.11 -63.17 -10.29
CA LEU A 91 -1.69 -62.91 -10.04
C LEU A 91 -1.41 -62.34 -8.64
N ASP A 92 -0.26 -62.67 -8.07
CA ASP A 92 0.20 -62.04 -6.83
C ASP A 92 0.74 -60.63 -7.08
N ARG A 93 0.29 -59.65 -6.29
CA ARG A 93 0.72 -58.25 -6.41
C ARG A 93 1.63 -57.87 -5.26
N ILE A 94 2.85 -57.43 -5.56
CA ILE A 94 3.85 -57.04 -4.57
C ILE A 94 3.87 -55.52 -4.45
N ILE A 95 3.50 -55.01 -3.27
CA ILE A 95 3.32 -53.59 -3.00
C ILE A 95 3.95 -53.17 -1.67
N TRP A 96 4.45 -51.94 -1.61
CA TRP A 96 4.88 -51.28 -0.37
C TRP A 96 3.80 -50.32 0.11
N ILE A 97 3.45 -50.41 1.39
CA ILE A 97 2.40 -49.62 2.04
C ILE A 97 2.93 -49.20 3.41
N ASP A 98 3.05 -47.90 3.66
CA ASP A 98 3.62 -47.32 4.88
C ASP A 98 3.02 -47.89 6.18
N ALA A 99 1.69 -47.98 6.27
CA ALA A 99 0.97 -48.44 7.46
C ALA A 99 1.07 -49.95 7.75
N ILE A 100 1.62 -50.76 6.83
CA ILE A 100 1.79 -52.22 6.98
C ILE A 100 3.26 -52.65 6.91
N CYS A 101 4.07 -51.99 6.08
CA CYS A 101 5.47 -52.38 5.87
C CYS A 101 6.41 -51.84 6.96
N ILE A 102 6.06 -50.70 7.56
CA ILE A 102 6.77 -50.09 8.70
C ILE A 102 6.09 -50.53 10.00
N ASN A 103 6.87 -50.93 11.00
CA ASN A 103 6.37 -51.11 12.35
C ASN A 103 6.12 -49.75 13.01
N GLN A 104 4.89 -49.25 12.92
CA GLN A 104 4.50 -47.92 13.42
C GLN A 104 4.63 -47.77 14.95
N GLU A 105 4.76 -48.88 15.70
CA GLU A 105 4.97 -48.88 17.16
C GLU A 105 6.44 -48.69 17.56
N ASP A 106 7.40 -48.95 16.66
CA ASP A 106 8.83 -48.74 16.89
C ASP A 106 9.26 -47.41 16.24
N LEU A 107 9.48 -46.38 17.08
CA LEU A 107 9.82 -45.04 16.61
C LEU A 107 11.19 -44.98 15.92
N ASN A 108 12.14 -45.86 16.28
CA ASN A 108 13.45 -45.92 15.64
C ASN A 108 13.34 -46.56 14.25
N GLU A 109 12.59 -47.66 14.14
CA GLU A 109 12.28 -48.27 12.84
C GLU A 109 11.48 -47.30 11.96
N ARG A 110 10.48 -46.62 12.52
CA ARG A 110 9.66 -45.61 11.81
C ARG A 110 10.53 -44.48 11.28
N GLY A 111 11.40 -43.88 12.09
CA GLY A 111 12.33 -42.83 11.66
C GLY A 111 13.23 -43.29 10.51
N HIS A 112 13.87 -44.45 10.67
CA HIS A 112 14.74 -45.03 9.65
C HIS A 112 14.00 -45.37 8.33
N GLN A 113 12.82 -46.00 8.40
CA GLN A 113 12.04 -46.32 7.20
C GLN A 113 11.48 -45.05 6.53
N VAL A 114 11.12 -44.02 7.30
CA VAL A 114 10.73 -42.70 6.76
C VAL A 114 11.88 -42.04 6.01
N GLN A 115 13.11 -42.11 6.53
CA GLN A 115 14.31 -41.64 5.83
C GLN A 115 14.52 -42.36 4.48
N LEU A 116 14.11 -43.63 4.37
CA LEU A 116 14.18 -44.42 3.14
C LEU A 116 13.01 -44.17 2.16
N MET A 117 11.91 -43.52 2.55
CA MET A 117 10.67 -43.46 1.73
C MET A 117 10.90 -42.97 0.30
N ALA A 118 11.65 -41.88 0.09
CA ALA A 118 11.91 -41.38 -1.27
C ALA A 118 12.73 -42.38 -2.11
N LYS A 119 13.64 -43.15 -1.49
CA LYS A 119 14.38 -44.24 -2.14
C LYS A 119 13.45 -45.41 -2.47
N ILE A 120 12.44 -45.69 -1.64
CA ILE A 120 11.44 -46.73 -1.90
C ILE A 120 10.56 -46.33 -3.10
N TYR A 121 9.91 -45.16 -3.06
CA TYR A 121 9.02 -44.69 -4.13
C TYR A 121 9.73 -44.50 -5.48
N SER A 122 11.01 -44.11 -5.50
CA SER A 122 11.80 -43.98 -6.74
C SER A 122 12.32 -45.30 -7.31
N LYS A 123 12.36 -46.37 -6.51
CA LYS A 123 12.80 -47.71 -6.91
C LYS A 123 11.63 -48.63 -7.29
N ALA A 124 10.41 -48.30 -6.89
CA ALA A 124 9.19 -48.98 -7.30
C ALA A 124 9.03 -49.01 -8.83
N SER A 125 8.40 -50.07 -9.37
CA SER A 125 8.05 -50.15 -10.79
C SER A 125 6.93 -49.17 -11.17
N GLN A 126 6.03 -48.89 -10.23
CA GLN A 126 4.93 -47.94 -10.37
C GLN A 126 4.50 -47.44 -8.98
N VAL A 127 4.03 -46.20 -8.92
CA VAL A 127 3.39 -45.62 -7.74
C VAL A 127 1.91 -45.48 -8.03
N VAL A 128 1.09 -46.12 -7.21
CA VAL A 128 -0.38 -46.10 -7.34
C VAL A 128 -0.94 -45.08 -6.36
N ILE A 129 -1.60 -44.06 -6.90
CA ILE A 129 -2.29 -43.02 -6.14
C ILE A 129 -3.75 -43.42 -5.99
N TRP A 130 -4.15 -43.79 -4.77
CA TRP A 130 -5.54 -44.13 -4.45
C TRP A 130 -6.28 -42.92 -3.88
N LEU A 131 -7.21 -42.38 -4.68
CA LEU A 131 -8.03 -41.22 -4.31
C LEU A 131 -9.30 -41.58 -3.51
N GLY A 132 -9.58 -42.86 -3.27
CA GLY A 132 -10.81 -43.35 -2.65
C GLY A 132 -11.83 -43.89 -3.66
N GLU A 133 -12.95 -44.38 -3.16
CA GLU A 133 -14.06 -44.93 -3.96
C GLU A 133 -14.73 -43.91 -4.91
N ALA A 134 -15.57 -44.44 -5.79
CA ALA A 134 -16.40 -43.65 -6.69
C ALA A 134 -17.42 -42.81 -5.89
N ALA A 135 -17.29 -41.49 -5.95
CA ALA A 135 -18.14 -40.54 -5.22
C ALA A 135 -18.08 -39.15 -5.87
N ASP A 136 -19.13 -38.33 -5.69
CA ASP A 136 -19.25 -36.97 -6.23
C ASP A 136 -19.12 -36.86 -7.76
N ASN A 137 -19.43 -37.95 -8.48
CA ASN A 137 -19.19 -38.13 -9.92
C ASN A 137 -17.70 -38.12 -10.31
N SER A 138 -16.82 -38.64 -9.44
CA SER A 138 -15.38 -38.81 -9.70
C SER A 138 -15.04 -39.46 -11.04
N ASP A 139 -15.84 -40.45 -11.45
CA ASP A 139 -15.60 -41.25 -12.64
C ASP A 139 -15.77 -40.37 -13.90
N ARG A 140 -16.80 -39.53 -13.87
CA ARG A 140 -17.00 -38.45 -14.84
C ARG A 140 -15.89 -37.41 -14.75
N ALA A 141 -15.46 -37.02 -13.55
CA ALA A 141 -14.38 -36.05 -13.37
C ALA A 141 -13.07 -36.50 -14.03
N LEU A 142 -12.71 -37.78 -13.88
CA LEU A 142 -11.54 -38.36 -14.56
C LEU A 142 -11.73 -38.42 -16.08
N GLY A 143 -12.90 -38.83 -16.57
CA GLY A 143 -13.22 -38.80 -18.00
C GLY A 143 -13.11 -37.39 -18.63
N GLU A 144 -13.58 -36.35 -17.94
CA GLU A 144 -13.49 -34.95 -18.39
C GLU A 144 -12.04 -34.44 -18.39
N ILE A 145 -11.19 -34.89 -17.46
CA ILE A 145 -9.74 -34.60 -17.48
C ILE A 145 -9.07 -35.26 -18.69
N VAL A 146 -9.42 -36.51 -19.03
CA VAL A 146 -8.91 -37.20 -20.24
C VAL A 146 -9.35 -36.47 -21.51
N ILE A 147 -10.61 -36.04 -21.60
CA ILE A 147 -11.14 -35.29 -22.75
C ILE A 147 -10.37 -33.97 -22.95
N ALA A 148 -10.07 -33.27 -21.85
CA ALA A 148 -9.34 -32.01 -21.89
C ALA A 148 -7.89 -32.13 -22.42
N VAL A 149 -7.27 -33.31 -22.37
CA VAL A 149 -5.96 -33.57 -23.01
C VAL A 149 -6.03 -33.33 -24.52
N ASN A 150 -7.12 -33.78 -25.16
CA ASN A 150 -7.30 -33.67 -26.61
C ASN A 150 -7.94 -32.35 -27.03
N GLN A 151 -8.91 -31.85 -26.25
CA GLN A 151 -9.68 -30.65 -26.59
C GLN A 151 -9.02 -29.34 -26.09
N SER A 152 -7.93 -29.44 -25.32
CA SER A 152 -7.24 -28.31 -24.67
C SER A 152 -8.08 -27.49 -23.66
N GLU A 153 -9.31 -27.89 -23.36
CA GLU A 153 -10.16 -27.32 -22.29
C GLU A 153 -11.07 -28.39 -21.66
N ILE A 154 -11.44 -28.22 -20.38
CA ILE A 154 -12.57 -28.95 -19.77
C ILE A 154 -13.90 -28.42 -20.32
N SER A 155 -14.83 -29.36 -20.58
CA SER A 155 -16.21 -29.12 -21.02
C SER A 155 -16.88 -27.90 -20.37
N SER A 156 -17.70 -27.19 -21.15
CA SER A 156 -18.50 -26.08 -20.67
C SER A 156 -19.61 -26.49 -19.69
N ASP A 157 -19.92 -27.79 -19.57
CA ASP A 157 -20.91 -28.29 -18.62
C ASP A 157 -20.53 -27.98 -17.17
N LYS A 158 -21.42 -27.26 -16.49
CA LYS A 158 -21.34 -26.90 -15.08
C LYS A 158 -21.24 -28.13 -14.15
N THR A 159 -21.80 -29.26 -14.58
CA THR A 159 -21.82 -30.53 -13.84
C THR A 159 -20.46 -31.22 -13.88
N ALA A 160 -19.87 -31.34 -15.08
CA ALA A 160 -18.49 -31.81 -15.28
C ALA A 160 -17.49 -31.01 -14.44
N ARG A 161 -17.57 -29.68 -14.57
CA ARG A 161 -16.76 -28.70 -13.84
C ARG A 161 -16.84 -28.89 -12.31
N LYS A 162 -18.05 -29.10 -11.77
CA LYS A 162 -18.25 -29.42 -10.34
C LYS A 162 -17.61 -30.75 -9.93
N ALA A 163 -17.75 -31.80 -10.74
CA ALA A 163 -17.17 -33.11 -10.45
C ALA A 163 -15.63 -33.04 -10.38
N VAL A 164 -15.00 -32.32 -11.31
CA VAL A 164 -13.54 -32.08 -11.28
C VAL A 164 -13.12 -31.30 -10.02
N LEU A 165 -13.87 -30.28 -9.60
CA LEU A 165 -13.56 -29.60 -8.33
C LEU A 165 -13.69 -30.53 -7.12
N ALA A 166 -14.73 -31.36 -7.05
CA ALA A 166 -14.92 -32.29 -5.94
C ALA A 166 -13.76 -33.31 -5.85
N LEU A 167 -13.34 -33.87 -7.00
CA LEU A 167 -12.19 -34.75 -7.09
C LEU A 167 -10.90 -34.08 -6.59
N LEU A 168 -10.59 -32.87 -7.06
CA LEU A 168 -9.39 -32.13 -6.69
C LEU A 168 -9.40 -31.62 -5.23
N GLN A 169 -10.59 -31.56 -4.60
CA GLN A 169 -10.72 -31.16 -3.19
C GLN A 169 -10.52 -32.33 -2.20
N ARG A 170 -10.43 -33.58 -2.67
CA ARG A 170 -10.24 -34.78 -1.84
C ARG A 170 -8.97 -34.67 -0.97
N PRO A 171 -8.96 -35.24 0.26
CA PRO A 171 -7.89 -35.00 1.23
C PRO A 171 -6.49 -35.39 0.77
N TRP A 172 -6.36 -36.33 -0.18
CA TRP A 172 -5.07 -36.76 -0.73
C TRP A 172 -4.23 -35.59 -1.23
N PHE A 173 -4.84 -34.68 -2.00
CA PHE A 173 -4.14 -33.51 -2.57
C PHE A 173 -3.65 -32.51 -1.52
N ARG A 174 -4.05 -32.62 -0.25
CA ARG A 174 -3.69 -31.66 0.81
C ARG A 174 -2.56 -32.12 1.70
N ARG A 175 -2.30 -33.43 1.76
CA ARG A 175 -1.26 -34.00 2.63
C ARG A 175 0.13 -33.50 2.24
N ILE A 176 1.06 -33.46 3.20
CA ILE A 176 2.45 -33.11 2.90
C ILE A 176 3.20 -34.28 2.27
N TRP A 177 3.01 -35.50 2.80
CA TRP A 177 3.67 -36.73 2.35
C TRP A 177 3.59 -36.96 0.83
N VAL A 178 2.43 -36.70 0.22
CA VAL A 178 2.21 -36.96 -1.22
C VAL A 178 3.18 -36.21 -2.12
N LEU A 179 3.78 -35.09 -1.66
CA LEU A 179 4.78 -34.34 -2.40
C LEU A 179 6.03 -35.20 -2.65
N GLN A 180 6.59 -35.81 -1.61
CA GLN A 180 7.75 -36.70 -1.73
C GLN A 180 7.41 -37.98 -2.53
N GLU A 181 6.21 -38.51 -2.34
CA GLU A 181 5.74 -39.73 -3.03
C GLU A 181 5.70 -39.51 -4.55
N VAL A 182 5.08 -38.42 -5.01
CA VAL A 182 5.00 -38.11 -6.44
C VAL A 182 6.29 -37.50 -7.01
N ALA A 183 7.10 -36.83 -6.18
CA ALA A 183 8.42 -36.34 -6.57
C ALA A 183 9.45 -37.48 -6.73
N ALA A 184 9.26 -38.61 -6.04
CA ALA A 184 10.10 -39.81 -6.19
C ALA A 184 9.63 -40.71 -7.34
N ALA A 185 8.32 -40.83 -7.55
CA ALA A 185 7.71 -41.76 -8.49
C ALA A 185 8.26 -41.65 -9.92
N ARG A 186 8.45 -42.78 -10.60
CA ARG A 186 8.90 -42.82 -12.01
C ARG A 186 7.80 -43.16 -13.01
N HIS A 187 6.80 -43.89 -12.55
CA HIS A 187 5.56 -44.19 -13.27
C HIS A 187 4.42 -44.01 -12.26
N ILE A 188 3.35 -43.30 -12.63
CA ILE A 188 2.26 -42.94 -11.73
C ILE A 188 0.94 -43.41 -12.34
N LEU A 189 0.18 -44.20 -11.59
CA LEU A 189 -1.20 -44.57 -11.87
C LEU A 189 -2.10 -43.89 -10.85
N ILE A 190 -3.12 -43.17 -11.29
CA ILE A 190 -4.11 -42.58 -10.39
C ILE A 190 -5.39 -43.39 -10.50
N MET A 191 -5.89 -43.87 -9.37
CA MET A 191 -7.09 -44.68 -9.25
C MET A 191 -8.15 -43.97 -8.41
N CYS A 192 -9.40 -44.02 -8.86
CA CYS A 192 -10.56 -43.59 -8.11
C CYS A 192 -11.74 -44.53 -8.39
N GLY A 193 -12.19 -45.27 -7.38
CA GLY A 193 -13.11 -46.40 -7.58
C GLY A 193 -12.49 -47.42 -8.54
N LEU A 194 -13.17 -47.66 -9.67
CA LEU A 194 -12.70 -48.54 -10.76
C LEU A 194 -12.05 -47.80 -11.94
N ILE A 195 -11.99 -46.46 -11.92
CA ILE A 195 -11.43 -45.68 -13.02
C ILE A 195 -9.96 -45.37 -12.75
N GLU A 196 -9.13 -45.65 -13.75
CA GLU A 196 -7.70 -45.38 -13.74
C GLU A 196 -7.34 -44.29 -14.77
N ILE A 197 -6.32 -43.49 -14.45
CA ILE A 197 -5.69 -42.56 -15.38
C ILE A 197 -4.18 -42.53 -15.17
N ASP A 198 -3.43 -42.47 -16.26
CA ASP A 198 -1.97 -42.24 -16.22
C ASP A 198 -1.65 -40.84 -15.67
N GLY A 199 -0.59 -40.73 -14.86
CA GLY A 199 -0.21 -39.48 -14.21
C GLY A 199 0.15 -38.35 -15.16
N TYR A 200 0.72 -38.64 -16.34
CA TYR A 200 0.99 -37.63 -17.36
C TYR A 200 -0.31 -37.15 -18.03
N ALA A 201 -1.23 -38.07 -18.35
CA ALA A 201 -2.55 -37.71 -18.89
C ALA A 201 -3.35 -36.81 -17.92
N PHE A 202 -3.32 -37.14 -16.62
CA PHE A 202 -3.93 -36.31 -15.57
C PHE A 202 -3.30 -34.90 -15.50
N CYS A 203 -1.97 -34.82 -15.54
CA CYS A 203 -1.25 -33.54 -15.55
C CYS A 203 -1.60 -32.70 -16.78
N ALA A 204 -1.63 -33.32 -17.97
CA ALA A 204 -1.93 -32.64 -19.23
C ALA A 204 -3.34 -32.05 -19.26
N GLY A 205 -4.37 -32.82 -18.87
CA GLY A 205 -5.76 -32.37 -18.89
C GLY A 205 -6.06 -31.23 -17.91
N LEU A 206 -5.39 -31.22 -16.75
CA LEU A 206 -5.50 -30.14 -15.77
C LEU A 206 -4.71 -28.88 -16.19
N ASN A 207 -3.53 -29.04 -16.80
CA ASN A 207 -2.75 -27.92 -17.36
C ASN A 207 -3.48 -27.22 -18.52
N ALA A 208 -4.11 -27.99 -19.41
CA ALA A 208 -5.02 -27.47 -20.43
C ALA A 208 -6.14 -26.62 -19.79
N SER A 209 -6.70 -27.10 -18.69
CA SER A 209 -7.83 -26.49 -17.98
C SER A 209 -7.46 -25.42 -16.95
N LYS A 210 -6.22 -24.91 -16.96
CA LYS A 210 -5.70 -23.94 -15.99
C LYS A 210 -6.55 -22.68 -15.83
N ALA A 211 -7.23 -22.24 -16.90
CA ALA A 211 -8.10 -21.06 -16.87
C ALA A 211 -9.31 -21.24 -15.93
N TYR A 212 -9.89 -22.44 -15.89
CA TYR A 212 -11.00 -22.76 -15.00
C TYR A 212 -10.61 -22.69 -13.52
N LEU A 213 -9.41 -23.19 -13.18
CA LEU A 213 -8.92 -23.21 -11.80
C LEU A 213 -8.45 -21.85 -11.28
N LYS A 214 -8.29 -20.82 -12.15
CA LYS A 214 -8.03 -19.42 -11.69
C LYS A 214 -9.12 -18.89 -10.77
N ALA A 215 -10.36 -19.38 -10.87
CA ALA A 215 -11.46 -19.02 -9.98
C ALA A 215 -11.28 -19.54 -8.53
N TYR A 216 -10.31 -20.43 -8.28
CA TYR A 216 -10.07 -21.05 -6.98
C TYR A 216 -8.57 -21.00 -6.59
N PRO A 217 -7.98 -19.81 -6.32
CA PRO A 217 -6.52 -19.64 -6.21
C PRO A 217 -5.82 -20.59 -5.22
N ARG A 218 -6.45 -20.87 -4.07
CA ARG A 218 -5.92 -21.82 -3.05
C ARG A 218 -5.87 -23.25 -3.57
N LEU A 219 -6.92 -23.71 -4.25
CA LEU A 219 -6.98 -25.04 -4.85
C LEU A 219 -6.00 -25.12 -6.02
N GLN A 220 -5.93 -24.07 -6.84
CA GLN A 220 -5.00 -23.98 -7.96
C GLN A 220 -3.54 -24.14 -7.50
N ARG A 221 -3.09 -23.44 -6.46
CA ARG A 221 -1.73 -23.58 -5.89
C ARG A 221 -1.43 -25.01 -5.42
N LEU A 222 -2.40 -25.63 -4.76
CA LEU A 222 -2.31 -26.96 -4.18
C LEU A 222 -2.27 -28.08 -5.23
N ILE A 223 -2.98 -27.92 -6.35
CA ILE A 223 -2.92 -28.84 -7.50
C ILE A 223 -1.69 -28.55 -8.37
N ARG A 224 -1.34 -27.28 -8.60
CA ARG A 224 -0.17 -26.85 -9.39
C ARG A 224 1.12 -27.49 -8.89
N SER A 225 1.34 -27.48 -7.59
CA SER A 225 2.54 -28.06 -6.96
C SER A 225 2.61 -29.58 -7.13
N VAL A 226 1.48 -30.28 -6.99
CA VAL A 226 1.40 -31.72 -7.27
C VAL A 226 1.70 -32.01 -8.75
N ILE A 227 1.11 -31.25 -9.68
CA ILE A 227 1.40 -31.39 -11.11
C ILE A 227 2.87 -31.07 -11.44
N TYR A 228 3.44 -30.03 -10.84
CA TYR A 228 4.86 -29.68 -11.02
C TYR A 228 5.77 -30.86 -10.65
N LEU A 229 5.51 -31.52 -9.52
CA LEU A 229 6.26 -32.69 -9.06
C LEU A 229 5.92 -33.97 -9.85
N MET A 230 4.76 -34.07 -10.51
CA MET A 230 4.36 -35.24 -11.29
C MET A 230 4.78 -35.18 -12.76
N LYS A 231 4.78 -34.00 -13.40
CA LYS A 231 4.85 -33.85 -14.87
C LYS A 231 6.10 -34.44 -15.52
N GLU A 232 7.21 -34.55 -14.78
CA GLU A 232 8.50 -35.07 -15.26
C GLU A 232 8.84 -36.47 -14.74
N ALA A 233 7.90 -37.15 -14.07
CA ALA A 233 8.10 -38.48 -13.47
C ALA A 233 8.70 -39.50 -14.47
N ALA A 234 8.18 -39.54 -15.69
CA ALA A 234 8.64 -40.43 -16.75
C ALA A 234 10.05 -40.10 -17.30
N LEU A 235 10.57 -38.88 -17.06
CA LEU A 235 11.90 -38.44 -17.50
C LEU A 235 12.99 -38.75 -16.47
N ARG A 236 12.62 -39.15 -15.25
CA ARG A 236 13.56 -39.37 -14.14
C ARG A 236 14.56 -40.49 -14.46
N PRO A 237 15.87 -40.31 -14.18
CA PRO A 237 16.90 -41.30 -14.49
C PRO A 237 16.60 -42.67 -13.88
N LYS A 238 16.82 -43.74 -14.66
CA LYS A 238 16.72 -45.11 -14.13
C LYS A 238 17.81 -45.42 -13.09
N HIS A 239 18.90 -44.66 -13.11
CA HIS A 239 20.06 -44.85 -12.23
C HIS A 239 20.38 -43.54 -11.52
N ALA A 240 19.71 -43.28 -10.40
CA ALA A 240 20.17 -42.27 -9.46
C ALA A 240 21.55 -42.70 -8.93
N LYS A 241 22.59 -41.88 -9.16
CA LYS A 241 23.92 -42.12 -8.62
C LYS A 241 23.91 -41.82 -7.13
N SER A 242 23.63 -42.81 -6.30
CA SER A 242 23.84 -42.72 -4.84
C SER A 242 25.35 -42.77 -4.56
N SER A 243 26.05 -41.64 -4.74
CA SER A 243 27.50 -41.53 -4.47
C SER A 243 27.83 -41.31 -2.99
N SER A 244 26.84 -41.40 -2.11
CA SER A 244 27.00 -41.42 -0.65
C SER A 244 25.83 -42.17 0.01
N ASN A 245 25.87 -42.30 1.34
CA ASN A 245 24.80 -42.91 2.15
C ASN A 245 23.47 -42.14 2.14
N ASN A 246 23.40 -40.99 1.45
CA ASN A 246 22.28 -40.05 1.52
C ASN A 246 21.54 -40.03 0.18
N PHE A 247 20.26 -40.41 0.16
CA PHE A 247 19.40 -40.32 -1.01
C PHE A 247 18.65 -38.97 -1.02
N SER A 248 18.75 -38.23 -2.12
CA SER A 248 17.96 -37.01 -2.36
C SER A 248 17.36 -37.04 -3.77
N LEU A 249 16.21 -36.38 -3.93
CA LEU A 249 15.53 -36.12 -5.20
C LEU A 249 15.98 -34.82 -5.89
N ASP A 250 16.82 -34.01 -5.23
CA ASP A 250 17.41 -32.77 -5.76
C ASP A 250 16.38 -31.78 -6.37
N ILE A 251 15.30 -31.52 -5.63
CA ILE A 251 14.17 -30.71 -6.14
C ILE A 251 14.42 -29.21 -5.92
N ARG A 252 14.55 -28.79 -4.66
CA ARG A 252 14.79 -27.39 -4.22
C ARG A 252 15.45 -27.37 -2.84
N PRO A 253 16.09 -26.26 -2.41
CA PRO A 253 16.58 -26.10 -1.04
C PRO A 253 15.47 -26.22 0.02
N LEU A 254 15.80 -26.68 1.24
CA LEU A 254 14.82 -26.89 2.30
C LEU A 254 14.03 -25.61 2.67
N SER A 255 14.67 -24.44 2.64
CA SER A 255 14.01 -23.15 2.90
C SER A 255 12.83 -22.91 1.95
N GLU A 256 13.03 -23.15 0.65
CA GLU A 256 12.00 -22.97 -0.37
C GLU A 256 10.90 -24.02 -0.25
N LEU A 257 11.25 -25.27 0.06
CA LEU A 257 10.27 -26.33 0.27
C LEU A 257 9.36 -26.03 1.45
N ILE A 258 9.90 -25.54 2.58
CA ILE A 258 9.12 -25.12 3.74
C ILE A 258 8.16 -23.96 3.39
N GLU A 259 8.67 -22.89 2.79
CA GLU A 259 7.85 -21.71 2.43
C GLU A 259 6.79 -22.00 1.35
N THR A 260 6.99 -23.06 0.55
CA THR A 260 6.02 -23.52 -0.47
C THR A 260 4.97 -24.47 0.13
N TYR A 261 5.35 -25.34 1.08
CA TYR A 261 4.58 -26.53 1.45
C TYR A 261 4.15 -26.65 2.92
N TYR A 262 4.58 -25.77 3.83
CA TYR A 262 4.33 -25.99 5.26
C TYR A 262 2.84 -26.09 5.66
N THR A 263 1.91 -25.40 4.99
CA THR A 263 0.47 -25.50 5.34
C THR A 263 -0.23 -26.77 4.85
N ARG A 264 0.47 -27.65 4.15
CA ARG A 264 0.00 -29.00 3.83
C ARG A 264 -0.40 -29.75 5.11
N GLU A 265 -1.43 -30.56 5.01
CA GLU A 265 -2.01 -31.30 6.15
C GLU A 265 -1.08 -32.46 6.55
N SER A 266 -0.87 -32.64 7.85
CA SER A 266 -0.20 -33.80 8.47
C SER A 266 -0.87 -34.13 9.79
N THR A 267 -0.67 -35.36 10.29
CA THR A 267 -1.18 -35.79 11.60
C THR A 267 -0.20 -35.44 12.72
N ASP A 268 1.09 -35.54 12.42
CA ASP A 268 2.21 -35.18 13.28
C ASP A 268 2.81 -33.85 12.76
N ASP A 269 3.17 -32.93 13.65
CA ASP A 269 3.80 -31.66 13.23
C ASP A 269 5.25 -31.89 12.76
N LEU A 270 5.95 -32.93 13.23
CA LEU A 270 7.31 -33.28 12.78
C LEU A 270 7.34 -33.60 11.27
N ASP A 271 6.26 -34.20 10.75
CA ASP A 271 6.08 -34.51 9.32
C ASP A 271 6.14 -33.26 8.43
N LYS A 272 5.88 -32.05 8.98
CA LYS A 272 6.00 -30.78 8.23
C LYS A 272 7.40 -30.50 7.72
N VAL A 273 8.41 -31.11 8.34
CA VAL A 273 9.82 -31.04 7.93
C VAL A 273 10.25 -32.37 7.32
N TYR A 274 9.93 -33.50 7.97
CA TYR A 274 10.44 -34.81 7.55
C TYR A 274 9.97 -35.24 6.15
N ALA A 275 8.75 -34.87 5.75
CA ALA A 275 8.24 -35.15 4.40
C ALA A 275 8.91 -34.31 3.29
N LEU A 276 9.79 -33.37 3.63
CA LEU A 276 10.50 -32.51 2.69
C LEU A 276 12.01 -32.82 2.63
N LEU A 277 12.59 -33.44 3.66
CA LEU A 277 14.04 -33.68 3.75
C LEU A 277 14.64 -34.41 2.55
N ALA A 278 13.96 -35.43 2.01
CA ALA A 278 14.46 -36.17 0.86
C ALA A 278 14.22 -35.46 -0.49
N MET A 279 13.48 -34.34 -0.50
CA MET A 279 13.33 -33.45 -1.66
C MET A 279 14.42 -32.37 -1.72
N CYS A 280 15.18 -32.18 -0.66
CA CYS A 280 16.17 -31.10 -0.51
C CYS A 280 17.37 -31.24 -1.45
N SER A 281 17.73 -30.17 -2.16
CA SER A 281 19.00 -30.08 -2.91
C SER A 281 20.20 -29.67 -2.05
N ASP A 282 19.95 -29.10 -0.87
CA ASP A 282 20.96 -28.89 0.18
C ASP A 282 21.09 -30.13 1.08
N SER A 283 22.05 -30.11 2.04
CA SER A 283 22.42 -31.27 2.86
C SER A 283 22.01 -31.10 4.34
N PRO A 284 20.69 -31.16 4.66
CA PRO A 284 20.18 -30.93 6.02
C PRO A 284 20.70 -31.95 7.05
N MET A 285 21.04 -33.17 6.60
CA MET A 285 21.67 -34.19 7.45
C MET A 285 22.96 -33.71 8.12
N SER A 286 23.74 -32.84 7.48
CA SER A 286 24.98 -32.29 8.07
C SER A 286 24.72 -31.37 9.28
N ALA A 287 23.49 -30.87 9.43
CA ALA A 287 23.03 -30.11 10.58
C ALA A 287 22.22 -30.93 11.60
N GLY A 288 22.15 -32.26 11.43
CA GLY A 288 21.40 -33.16 12.32
C GLY A 288 19.91 -33.29 12.02
N LEU A 289 19.40 -32.66 10.94
CA LEU A 289 18.01 -32.79 10.52
C LEU A 289 17.77 -34.16 9.87
N LEU A 290 17.28 -35.10 10.68
CA LEU A 290 16.92 -36.47 10.31
C LEU A 290 15.56 -36.84 10.92
N PRO A 291 14.80 -37.79 10.32
CA PRO A 291 13.55 -38.27 10.90
C PRO A 291 13.77 -39.02 12.22
N ASP A 292 13.43 -38.36 13.32
CA ASP A 292 13.48 -38.89 14.69
C ASP A 292 12.15 -38.57 15.38
N TYR A 293 11.32 -39.59 15.59
CA TYR A 293 10.00 -39.40 16.23
C TYR A 293 10.09 -39.40 17.77
N THR A 294 11.29 -39.36 18.35
CA THR A 294 11.49 -39.27 19.81
C THR A 294 11.67 -37.82 20.30
N ILE A 295 11.99 -36.88 19.41
CA ILE A 295 12.14 -35.45 19.76
C ILE A 295 10.81 -34.69 19.77
N VAL A 296 10.81 -33.53 20.42
CA VAL A 296 9.67 -32.60 20.39
C VAL A 296 9.82 -31.57 19.26
N TRP A 297 8.69 -31.07 18.76
CA TRP A 297 8.64 -30.10 17.66
C TRP A 297 9.54 -28.88 17.87
N GLU A 298 9.62 -28.34 19.09
CA GLU A 298 10.43 -27.16 19.40
C GLU A 298 11.93 -27.38 19.12
N GLN A 299 12.43 -28.59 19.36
CA GLN A 299 13.83 -28.96 19.09
C GLN A 299 14.07 -29.07 17.57
N LEU A 300 13.16 -29.73 16.85
CA LEU A 300 13.23 -29.84 15.39
C LEU A 300 13.14 -28.46 14.71
N PHE A 301 12.26 -27.59 15.20
CA PHE A 301 12.11 -26.24 14.66
C PHE A 301 13.34 -25.38 14.93
N GLN A 302 13.97 -25.50 16.10
CA GLN A 302 15.25 -24.85 16.38
C GLN A 302 16.35 -25.32 15.42
N GLN A 303 16.48 -26.64 15.19
CA GLN A 303 17.42 -27.20 14.21
C GLN A 303 17.13 -26.70 12.79
N LEU A 304 15.86 -26.63 12.38
CA LEU A 304 15.44 -26.12 11.08
C LEU A 304 15.86 -24.67 10.88
N VAL A 305 15.60 -23.82 11.88
CA VAL A 305 15.98 -22.39 11.80
C VAL A 305 17.51 -22.25 11.77
N GLN A 306 18.27 -23.03 12.55
CA GLN A 306 19.74 -23.02 12.55
C GLN A 306 20.40 -23.65 11.31
N PHE A 307 19.63 -24.38 10.49
CA PHE A 307 20.08 -24.86 9.18
C PHE A 307 19.83 -23.81 8.09
N ILE A 308 18.66 -23.18 8.10
CA ILE A 308 18.25 -22.17 7.12
C ILE A 308 18.97 -20.82 7.36
N LEU A 309 19.17 -20.45 8.62
CA LEU A 309 19.89 -19.27 9.08
C LEU A 309 21.20 -19.71 9.74
N CYS A 310 22.29 -18.98 9.48
CA CYS A 310 23.56 -19.24 10.14
C CYS A 310 23.44 -19.17 11.68
N LYS A 311 24.19 -20.02 12.38
CA LYS A 311 24.22 -20.12 13.85
C LYS A 311 24.56 -18.82 14.59
N GLU A 312 25.08 -17.82 13.88
CA GLU A 312 25.46 -16.50 14.42
C GLU A 312 24.27 -15.53 14.61
N ILE A 313 23.06 -15.91 14.17
CA ILE A 313 21.87 -15.04 14.23
C ILE A 313 21.08 -15.27 15.53
N ASP A 314 20.72 -14.19 16.24
CA ASP A 314 19.85 -14.25 17.43
C ASP A 314 18.43 -14.64 16.98
N VAL A 315 18.03 -15.86 17.32
CA VAL A 315 16.72 -16.42 17.07
C VAL A 315 16.06 -16.75 18.39
N ARG A 316 14.87 -16.20 18.61
CA ARG A 316 14.04 -16.50 19.76
C ARG A 316 12.78 -17.22 19.30
N LEU A 317 12.47 -18.33 19.94
CA LEU A 317 11.22 -19.06 19.76
C LEU A 317 10.29 -18.65 20.92
N PRO A 318 9.21 -17.88 20.68
CA PRO A 318 8.20 -17.63 21.71
C PRO A 318 7.52 -18.93 22.16
N GLN A 319 6.70 -18.88 23.21
CA GLN A 319 5.89 -20.02 23.65
C GLN A 319 4.94 -20.57 22.55
N ASP A 320 4.74 -19.81 21.48
CA ASP A 320 3.89 -20.16 20.36
C ASP A 320 4.67 -20.97 19.30
N LYS A 321 4.40 -22.27 19.25
CA LYS A 321 5.25 -23.33 18.68
C LYS A 321 5.74 -23.15 17.24
N ASN A 322 5.08 -22.32 16.42
CA ASN A 322 5.31 -22.20 14.98
C ASN A 322 5.76 -20.79 14.55
N MET A 323 6.43 -20.05 15.44
CA MET A 323 6.96 -18.71 15.16
C MET A 323 8.41 -18.56 15.64
N ALA A 324 9.25 -17.93 14.80
CA ALA A 324 10.59 -17.52 15.16
C ALA A 324 10.72 -15.99 15.05
N MET A 325 11.28 -15.34 16.08
CA MET A 325 11.71 -13.95 16.05
C MET A 325 13.19 -13.90 15.71
N ILE A 326 13.55 -13.28 14.58
CA ILE A 326 14.90 -13.24 14.04
C ILE A 326 15.47 -11.83 14.20
N ARG A 327 16.63 -11.71 14.85
CA ARG A 327 17.36 -10.46 15.05
C ARG A 327 18.73 -10.55 14.39
N SER A 328 18.96 -9.73 13.38
CA SER A 328 20.25 -9.66 12.68
C SER A 328 20.49 -8.27 12.10
N LYS A 329 21.74 -7.94 11.78
CA LYS A 329 22.02 -6.80 10.90
C LYS A 329 21.67 -7.16 9.46
N GLY A 330 21.44 -6.18 8.62
CA GLY A 330 21.13 -6.43 7.22
C GLY A 330 21.39 -5.23 6.30
N CYS A 331 21.35 -5.51 5.01
CA CYS A 331 21.43 -4.56 3.92
C CYS A 331 20.19 -4.71 3.03
N VAL A 332 19.56 -3.62 2.61
CA VAL A 332 18.48 -3.65 1.61
C VAL A 332 19.11 -3.72 0.23
N LEU A 333 18.60 -4.64 -0.60
CA LEU A 333 19.08 -4.90 -1.96
C LEU A 333 18.13 -4.32 -3.02
N GLY A 334 16.87 -4.09 -2.65
CA GLY A 334 15.82 -3.64 -3.55
C GLY A 334 14.42 -3.91 -2.99
N TRP A 335 13.43 -3.72 -3.84
CA TRP A 335 12.02 -3.99 -3.55
C TRP A 335 11.31 -4.58 -4.76
N VAL A 336 10.20 -5.25 -4.51
CA VAL A 336 9.33 -5.81 -5.54
C VAL A 336 8.46 -4.70 -6.13
N ASP A 337 8.59 -4.47 -7.43
CA ASP A 337 7.71 -3.54 -8.16
C ASP A 337 6.48 -4.26 -8.75
N SER A 338 6.70 -5.45 -9.32
CA SER A 338 5.66 -6.20 -10.03
C SER A 338 5.83 -7.71 -9.83
N VAL A 339 4.71 -8.44 -9.91
CA VAL A 339 4.65 -9.89 -9.71
C VAL A 339 3.87 -10.51 -10.87
N LEU A 340 4.60 -11.13 -11.79
CA LEU A 340 4.11 -11.72 -13.03
C LEU A 340 3.82 -13.21 -12.81
N VAL A 341 2.55 -13.58 -12.97
CA VAL A 341 2.09 -14.97 -12.78
C VAL A 341 2.57 -15.85 -13.95
N ASP A 342 3.34 -16.91 -13.64
CA ASP A 342 3.78 -17.89 -14.63
C ASP A 342 2.58 -18.60 -15.29
N ALA A 343 2.53 -18.52 -16.62
CA ALA A 343 1.48 -19.14 -17.43
C ALA A 343 1.65 -20.66 -17.60
N ALA A 344 2.82 -21.23 -17.28
CA ALA A 344 3.19 -22.62 -17.59
C ALA A 344 2.98 -23.61 -16.43
N TRP A 345 2.43 -23.18 -15.29
CA TRP A 345 2.20 -24.03 -14.12
C TRP A 345 3.46 -24.66 -13.50
N ASN A 346 4.65 -24.11 -13.77
CA ASN A 346 5.96 -24.64 -13.32
C ASN A 346 6.26 -24.44 -11.82
N ASP A 347 5.24 -24.22 -10.99
CA ASP A 347 5.35 -23.84 -9.58
C ASP A 347 6.31 -22.67 -9.29
N THR A 348 6.42 -21.73 -10.24
CA THR A 348 7.21 -20.50 -10.12
C THR A 348 6.37 -19.22 -10.18
N VAL A 349 6.97 -18.11 -9.79
CA VAL A 349 6.46 -16.74 -9.98
C VAL A 349 7.60 -15.87 -10.49
N LYS A 350 7.35 -15.00 -11.47
CA LYS A 350 8.34 -14.02 -11.92
C LYS A 350 8.14 -12.73 -11.14
N VAL A 351 9.19 -12.20 -10.53
CA VAL A 351 9.14 -11.04 -9.66
C VAL A 351 10.11 -10.01 -10.20
N GLU A 352 9.62 -8.81 -10.44
CA GLU A 352 10.43 -7.69 -10.90
C GLU A 352 10.93 -6.93 -9.68
N ILE A 353 12.24 -7.00 -9.46
CA ILE A 353 12.92 -6.34 -8.33
C ILE A 353 13.63 -5.10 -8.86
N VAL A 354 13.31 -3.95 -8.28
CA VAL A 354 14.06 -2.71 -8.46
C VAL A 354 15.24 -2.73 -7.50
N SER A 355 16.47 -2.75 -8.01
CA SER A 355 17.66 -2.66 -7.15
C SER A 355 17.73 -1.31 -6.44
N SER A 356 18.03 -1.31 -5.14
CA SER A 356 18.50 -0.09 -4.47
C SER A 356 19.91 0.24 -4.96
N GLY A 357 20.12 1.48 -5.40
CA GLY A 357 21.35 1.97 -6.05
C GLY A 357 22.61 2.07 -5.19
N THR A 358 22.64 1.32 -4.08
CA THR A 358 23.64 1.42 -3.03
C THR A 358 24.89 0.56 -3.27
N LEU A 359 24.97 -0.13 -4.41
CA LEU A 359 26.04 -1.10 -4.70
C LEU A 359 27.08 -0.66 -5.75
N GLU A 360 26.82 0.34 -6.61
CA GLU A 360 27.84 0.86 -7.55
C GLU A 360 27.74 2.39 -7.78
N HIS A 361 28.83 3.08 -7.45
CA HIS A 361 29.24 4.43 -7.89
C HIS A 361 28.17 5.55 -8.06
N PRO A 362 28.19 6.62 -7.22
CA PRO A 362 27.27 7.74 -7.36
C PRO A 362 27.61 8.58 -8.60
N GLY A 363 26.91 8.37 -9.72
CA GLY A 363 27.20 9.11 -10.94
C GLY A 363 26.27 8.96 -12.15
N ARG A 364 25.42 7.93 -12.24
CA ARG A 364 24.37 7.75 -13.29
C ARG A 364 23.51 6.53 -12.97
N GLU A 365 22.31 6.73 -12.44
CA GLU A 365 21.41 5.61 -12.11
C GLU A 365 20.06 5.69 -12.84
N ARG A 366 19.94 4.89 -13.91
CA ARG A 366 18.63 4.33 -14.25
C ARG A 366 18.34 3.25 -13.20
N GLN A 367 17.17 3.30 -12.54
CA GLN A 367 16.69 2.20 -11.71
C GLN A 367 16.74 0.90 -12.52
N ARG A 368 17.52 -0.08 -12.06
CA ARG A 368 17.65 -1.37 -12.75
C ARG A 368 16.58 -2.32 -12.24
N ILE A 369 15.49 -2.42 -12.98
CA ILE A 369 14.52 -3.50 -12.82
C ILE A 369 15.20 -4.79 -13.30
N THR A 370 15.22 -5.80 -12.44
CA THR A 370 15.69 -7.15 -12.79
C THR A 370 14.58 -8.14 -12.49
N THR A 371 14.11 -8.85 -13.51
CA THR A 371 13.13 -9.93 -13.36
C THR A 371 13.84 -11.18 -12.85
N PHE A 372 13.33 -11.76 -11.78
CA PHE A 372 13.83 -12.98 -11.17
C PHE A 372 12.68 -13.98 -10.99
N THR A 373 12.88 -15.23 -11.41
CA THR A 373 11.92 -16.31 -11.19
C THR A 373 12.14 -16.92 -9.80
N PHE A 374 11.12 -16.95 -8.95
CA PHE A 374 11.15 -17.58 -7.62
C PHE A 374 10.18 -18.78 -7.54
N PRO A 375 10.31 -19.66 -6.52
CA PRO A 375 9.26 -20.59 -6.11
C PRO A 375 7.92 -19.92 -5.79
N THR A 376 6.80 -20.62 -5.99
CA THR A 376 5.46 -20.12 -5.63
C THR A 376 5.18 -20.33 -4.14
N VAL A 377 5.56 -19.37 -3.31
CA VAL A 377 5.38 -19.44 -1.85
C VAL A 377 3.94 -19.27 -1.37
N GLU A 378 3.70 -19.72 -0.13
CA GLU A 378 2.44 -19.61 0.59
C GLU A 378 1.97 -18.17 0.76
N ARG A 379 2.87 -17.33 1.27
CA ARG A 379 2.69 -15.89 1.41
C ARG A 379 3.04 -15.27 0.07
N TYR A 380 2.03 -14.85 -0.67
CA TYR A 380 2.25 -14.18 -1.96
C TYR A 380 3.27 -13.07 -1.79
N ILE A 381 4.33 -13.11 -2.61
CA ILE A 381 5.15 -11.94 -2.86
C ILE A 381 4.22 -10.89 -3.48
N GLU A 382 4.23 -9.68 -2.94
CA GLU A 382 3.40 -8.55 -3.37
C GLU A 382 4.29 -7.37 -3.74
N LYS A 383 3.69 -6.38 -4.43
CA LYS A 383 4.35 -5.09 -4.64
C LYS A 383 4.72 -4.45 -3.30
N ASP A 384 5.84 -3.74 -3.28
CA ASP A 384 6.46 -3.09 -2.12
C ASP A 384 7.05 -4.05 -1.05
N ASP A 385 7.08 -5.37 -1.30
CA ASP A 385 7.89 -6.29 -0.48
C ASP A 385 9.39 -5.97 -0.63
N ILE A 386 10.12 -6.00 0.49
CA ILE A 386 11.51 -5.58 0.58
C ILE A 386 12.42 -6.80 0.43
N VAL A 387 13.47 -6.67 -0.38
CA VAL A 387 14.49 -7.70 -0.57
C VAL A 387 15.74 -7.28 0.20
N CYS A 388 16.16 -8.04 1.20
CA CYS A 388 17.30 -7.71 2.05
C CYS A 388 18.24 -8.90 2.27
N LEU A 389 19.55 -8.63 2.38
CA LEU A 389 20.53 -9.60 2.86
C LEU A 389 20.70 -9.45 4.37
N LEU A 390 20.66 -10.56 5.11
CA LEU A 390 20.95 -10.58 6.56
C LEU A 390 22.42 -10.96 6.78
N GLN A 391 23.04 -10.37 7.79
CA GLN A 391 24.43 -10.68 8.17
C GLN A 391 24.54 -12.17 8.52
N GLY A 392 25.56 -12.83 7.95
CA GLY A 392 25.79 -14.27 8.10
C GLY A 392 24.95 -15.16 7.17
N VAL A 393 24.00 -14.62 6.40
CA VAL A 393 23.20 -15.40 5.43
C VAL A 393 23.73 -15.18 4.01
N SER A 394 23.91 -16.26 3.26
CA SER A 394 24.44 -16.22 1.88
C SER A 394 23.38 -15.97 0.80
N LYS A 395 22.10 -15.92 1.19
CA LYS A 395 20.93 -15.74 0.33
C LYS A 395 20.07 -14.57 0.82
N PRO A 396 19.44 -13.80 -0.07
CA PRO A 396 18.52 -12.73 0.31
C PRO A 396 17.28 -13.28 1.03
N THR A 397 16.58 -12.42 1.74
CA THR A 397 15.28 -12.69 2.40
C THR A 397 14.28 -11.65 1.92
N ILE A 398 13.06 -12.09 1.58
CA ILE A 398 11.96 -11.20 1.20
C ILE A 398 11.09 -10.97 2.43
N ILE A 399 10.90 -9.70 2.80
CA ILE A 399 10.17 -9.28 4.00
C ILE A 399 9.09 -8.25 3.67
N ARG A 400 7.99 -8.27 4.43
CA ARG A 400 6.92 -7.28 4.36
C ARG A 400 6.93 -6.40 5.58
N ALA A 401 6.88 -5.09 5.37
CA ALA A 401 6.76 -4.11 6.45
C ALA A 401 5.31 -4.03 6.97
N HIS A 402 5.14 -4.21 8.28
CA HIS A 402 3.91 -3.89 9.00
C HIS A 402 4.10 -2.59 9.82
N LYS A 403 3.12 -2.23 10.67
CA LYS A 403 3.18 -0.97 11.45
C LYS A 403 4.24 -0.99 12.56
N ASP A 404 4.58 -2.19 13.01
CA ASP A 404 5.27 -2.50 14.28
C ASP A 404 6.38 -3.57 14.12
N HIS A 405 6.34 -4.38 13.06
CA HIS A 405 7.32 -5.43 12.78
C HIS A 405 7.50 -5.68 11.27
N PHE A 406 8.47 -6.52 10.90
CA PHE A 406 8.61 -7.06 9.55
C PHE A 406 8.24 -8.55 9.55
N SER A 407 7.38 -8.98 8.64
CA SER A 407 7.08 -10.41 8.42
C SER A 407 8.00 -10.99 7.36
N VAL A 408 8.49 -12.22 7.57
CA VAL A 408 9.20 -12.97 6.53
C VAL A 408 8.18 -13.57 5.55
N ILE A 409 8.34 -13.23 4.27
CA ILE A 409 7.55 -13.71 3.14
C ILE A 409 8.25 -14.89 2.45
N MET A 410 9.58 -14.81 2.34
CA MET A 410 10.43 -15.91 1.87
C MET A 410 11.81 -15.82 2.52
N ILE A 411 12.14 -16.79 3.38
CA ILE A 411 13.46 -16.91 4.01
C ILE A 411 14.50 -17.48 3.04
N ALA A 412 15.73 -16.94 3.06
CA ALA A 412 16.87 -17.47 2.29
C ALA A 412 16.51 -17.79 0.82
N ALA A 413 15.87 -16.83 0.16
CA ALA A 413 15.31 -16.91 -1.18
C ALA A 413 16.38 -17.14 -2.26
N THR A 414 16.35 -18.30 -2.93
CA THR A 414 17.10 -18.52 -4.18
C THR A 414 16.13 -18.34 -5.35
N PRO A 415 16.39 -17.41 -6.29
CA PRO A 415 15.66 -17.40 -7.54
C PRO A 415 16.23 -18.50 -8.47
N LEU A 416 15.40 -19.01 -9.38
CA LEU A 416 15.63 -20.22 -10.17
C LEU A 416 16.42 -19.97 -11.46
N ASP A 417 16.46 -18.74 -11.95
CA ASP A 417 17.26 -18.33 -13.14
C ASP A 417 18.79 -18.30 -12.85
N PHE A 418 19.22 -18.90 -11.74
CA PHE A 418 20.55 -18.73 -11.12
C PHE A 418 21.51 -19.89 -11.40
N ILE A 419 21.05 -20.93 -12.09
CA ILE A 419 21.78 -22.19 -12.30
C ILE A 419 22.93 -22.02 -13.32
N SER A 420 23.01 -20.90 -14.04
CA SER A 420 24.24 -20.47 -14.75
C SER A 420 25.06 -19.49 -13.90
N GLU A 421 25.98 -20.04 -13.10
CA GLU A 421 26.79 -19.29 -12.11
C GLU A 421 27.60 -18.10 -12.67
N GLU A 422 27.83 -18.05 -13.98
CA GLU A 422 28.69 -17.04 -14.61
C GLU A 422 28.03 -15.66 -14.78
N GLN A 423 26.69 -15.57 -14.92
CA GLN A 423 26.04 -14.40 -15.54
C GLN A 423 25.37 -13.40 -14.56
N SER A 424 24.97 -13.79 -13.35
CA SER A 424 24.26 -12.89 -12.44
C SER A 424 25.22 -11.95 -11.68
N LYS A 425 25.44 -10.74 -12.22
CA LYS A 425 26.21 -9.67 -11.55
C LYS A 425 25.64 -9.37 -10.16
N TRP A 426 24.32 -9.23 -10.05
CA TRP A 426 23.61 -8.99 -8.79
C TRP A 426 23.99 -9.98 -7.67
N LEU A 427 24.21 -11.25 -8.00
CA LEU A 427 24.61 -12.26 -7.01
C LEU A 427 26.06 -12.06 -6.53
N LYS A 428 26.96 -11.59 -7.40
CA LYS A 428 28.35 -11.22 -7.05
C LYS A 428 28.36 -9.97 -6.16
N ASP A 429 27.46 -9.02 -6.43
CA ASP A 429 27.27 -7.80 -5.63
C ASP A 429 26.69 -8.14 -4.23
N VAL A 430 25.69 -9.03 -4.18
CA VAL A 430 25.11 -9.56 -2.92
C VAL A 430 26.13 -10.34 -2.11
N ARG A 431 26.90 -11.26 -2.71
CA ARG A 431 27.94 -12.04 -2.01
C ARG A 431 29.16 -11.22 -1.58
N SER A 432 29.42 -10.09 -2.24
CA SER A 432 30.50 -9.17 -1.85
C SER A 432 30.06 -8.08 -0.85
N THR A 433 28.77 -8.04 -0.50
CA THR A 433 28.23 -7.12 0.52
C THR A 433 28.78 -7.47 1.91
N THR A 434 29.77 -6.70 2.37
CA THR A 434 30.33 -6.78 3.73
C THR A 434 29.74 -5.75 4.70
N ILE A 435 28.96 -4.79 4.19
CA ILE A 435 28.40 -3.68 4.95
C ILE A 435 26.92 -3.95 5.24
N PHE A 436 26.57 -4.05 6.52
CA PHE A 436 25.20 -4.29 7.00
C PHE A 436 24.73 -3.10 7.85
N PRO A 437 24.23 -2.02 7.22
CA PRO A 437 24.00 -0.73 7.89
C PRO A 437 22.71 -0.65 8.72
N ARG A 438 21.82 -1.65 8.62
CA ARG A 438 20.52 -1.68 9.32
C ARG A 438 20.49 -2.81 10.35
N ASN A 439 19.69 -2.65 11.40
CA ASN A 439 19.33 -3.73 12.32
C ASN A 439 17.88 -4.12 12.03
N PHE A 440 17.61 -5.41 11.82
CA PHE A 440 16.28 -5.95 11.57
C PHE A 440 15.75 -6.75 12.78
N SER A 441 14.45 -6.66 13.01
CA SER A 441 13.67 -7.63 13.78
C SER A 441 12.57 -8.17 12.87
N LEU A 442 12.66 -9.45 12.56
CA LEU A 442 11.75 -10.13 11.65
C LEU A 442 10.93 -11.18 12.41
N VAL A 443 9.69 -11.39 11.98
CA VAL A 443 8.79 -12.43 12.46
C VAL A 443 8.62 -13.47 11.35
N TRP A 444 9.05 -14.69 11.61
CA TRP A 444 8.84 -15.84 10.74
C TRP A 444 7.87 -16.82 11.40
N ASP A 445 6.56 -16.58 11.20
CA ASP A 445 5.51 -17.55 11.52
C ASP A 445 5.39 -18.56 10.37
N LEU A 446 5.15 -19.84 10.60
CA LEU A 446 4.98 -20.84 9.52
C LEU A 446 3.52 -21.12 9.15
N ARG A 447 2.53 -20.74 9.97
CA ARG A 447 1.11 -21.15 9.82
C ARG A 447 0.33 -20.45 8.69
N GLY A 448 1.01 -19.63 7.89
CA GLY A 448 0.39 -18.76 6.89
C GLY A 448 -0.53 -17.69 7.51
N ALA A 449 -1.23 -16.92 6.67
CA ALA A 449 -2.08 -15.80 7.09
C ALA A 449 -3.44 -16.23 7.70
N LYS A 450 -3.41 -17.19 8.64
CA LYS A 450 -4.61 -17.80 9.27
C LYS A 450 -4.77 -17.48 10.76
N LYS A 451 -4.41 -16.26 11.14
CA LYS A 451 -5.09 -15.47 12.19
C LYS A 451 -4.87 -14.00 11.83
N ARG A 452 -5.95 -13.20 11.78
CA ARG A 452 -5.80 -11.80 12.22
C ARG A 452 -5.35 -11.88 13.67
N LEU A 453 -4.40 -11.06 14.12
CA LEU A 453 -4.17 -10.86 15.55
C LEU A 453 -5.45 -10.24 16.13
N GLY A 454 -6.37 -11.09 16.56
CA GLY A 454 -7.58 -10.71 17.25
C GLY A 454 -7.27 -10.55 18.71
N GLY A 455 -7.13 -9.31 19.17
CA GLY A 455 -7.18 -8.95 20.59
C GLY A 455 -6.25 -9.74 21.51
N LEU A 456 -4.98 -9.93 21.13
CA LEU A 456 -3.92 -10.15 22.11
C LEU A 456 -3.33 -8.78 22.43
N GLU A 457 -3.58 -8.33 23.66
CA GLU A 457 -3.12 -7.04 24.17
C GLU A 457 -1.58 -6.96 24.08
N CYS A 458 -1.07 -5.83 23.59
CA CYS A 458 0.37 -5.63 23.34
C CYS A 458 1.21 -5.45 24.62
N GLU A 459 0.73 -5.88 25.79
CA GLU A 459 1.42 -5.71 27.06
C GLU A 459 2.59 -6.69 27.24
N ASN A 460 2.48 -7.91 26.68
CA ASN A 460 3.49 -8.96 26.84
C ASN A 460 4.66 -8.90 25.82
N LEU A 461 4.77 -7.83 25.02
CA LEU A 461 5.89 -7.62 24.09
C LEU A 461 7.10 -6.89 24.73
N ARG A 462 7.06 -6.60 26.03
CA ARG A 462 8.22 -6.09 26.78
C ARG A 462 9.24 -7.21 27.03
N VAL A 463 10.14 -7.41 26.08
CA VAL A 463 11.39 -8.15 26.32
C VAL A 463 12.22 -7.36 27.34
N PRO A 464 12.64 -7.94 28.48
CA PRO A 464 13.48 -7.23 29.44
C PRO A 464 14.84 -6.92 28.82
N ILE A 465 15.23 -5.66 28.88
CA ILE A 465 16.56 -5.18 28.52
C ILE A 465 17.43 -5.34 29.76
N ASN A 466 18.19 -6.43 29.83
CA ASN A 466 19.27 -6.56 30.80
C ASN A 466 20.50 -5.90 30.18
N ILE A 467 20.85 -4.71 30.66
CA ILE A 467 22.14 -4.07 30.38
C ILE A 467 23.08 -4.46 31.51
N ASP A 468 24.06 -5.30 31.20
CA ASP A 468 25.24 -5.44 32.06
C ASP A 468 26.05 -4.12 31.97
N PRO A 469 26.36 -3.45 33.09
CA PRO A 469 27.14 -2.22 33.05
C PRO A 469 28.61 -2.51 32.73
N VAL A 470 29.14 -1.78 31.75
CA VAL A 470 30.59 -1.68 31.48
C VAL A 470 31.20 -0.74 32.54
N PRO A 471 32.45 -0.93 33.00
CA PRO A 471 32.95 -0.24 34.19
C PRO A 471 33.09 1.28 33.98
N GLU A 472 32.59 2.05 34.94
CA GLU A 472 32.92 3.47 35.09
C GLU A 472 34.22 3.60 35.90
N GLU A 473 35.16 4.43 35.42
CA GLU A 473 36.32 4.85 36.21
C GLU A 473 35.89 5.89 37.25
N GLU A 474 36.56 5.88 38.41
CA GLU A 474 36.18 6.60 39.62
C GLU A 474 36.20 8.13 39.48
N SER A 475 35.21 8.82 40.06
CA SER A 475 35.39 10.16 40.63
C SER A 475 34.27 10.48 41.63
N GLU A 476 34.56 10.28 42.91
CA GLU A 476 33.99 10.97 44.09
C GLU A 476 32.50 11.40 44.05
N ILE A 477 31.65 10.69 44.80
CA ILE A 477 30.90 11.20 45.98
C ILE A 477 30.32 9.97 46.69
N ASP A 478 31.12 9.41 47.59
CA ASP A 478 30.57 8.75 48.77
C ASP A 478 30.12 9.86 49.75
N GLU A 479 29.23 9.54 50.70
CA GLU A 479 28.55 10.52 51.59
C GLU A 479 27.43 11.39 50.96
N ILE A 480 26.28 10.76 50.69
CA ILE A 480 25.00 11.03 51.37
C ILE A 480 24.17 9.74 51.25
N GLN A 481 24.35 8.81 52.20
CA GLN A 481 23.35 8.56 53.25
C GLN A 481 21.97 8.16 52.67
N ARG A 482 21.70 6.87 52.45
CA ARG A 482 21.38 5.85 53.50
C ARG A 482 20.12 6.16 54.32
N ALA A 483 19.27 7.07 53.84
CA ALA A 483 17.85 7.17 54.16
C ALA A 483 17.09 7.35 52.82
N GLU A 484 15.90 6.81 52.59
CA GLU A 484 14.95 6.21 53.52
C GLU A 484 14.54 4.81 53.05
N ARG A 485 14.50 3.88 54.01
CA ARG A 485 13.78 2.63 53.89
C ARG A 485 12.35 2.88 54.40
N ASP A 486 11.42 2.06 53.94
CA ASP A 486 10.08 1.80 54.51
C ASP A 486 8.88 2.54 53.90
N LEU A 487 7.74 1.83 53.92
CA LEU A 487 6.38 2.21 53.51
C LEU A 487 6.14 2.30 51.98
N GLY A 488 5.18 1.59 51.37
CA GLY A 488 4.29 0.54 51.88
C GLY A 488 2.86 0.64 51.36
N THR A 489 2.27 -0.52 51.03
CA THR A 489 0.83 -0.83 51.01
C THR A 489 -0.14 -0.16 50.02
N GLU A 490 -0.81 -1.04 49.25
CA GLU A 490 -2.28 -1.08 48.98
C GLU A 490 -2.89 -0.06 47.98
N LYS A 491 -3.99 -0.35 47.24
CA LYS A 491 -5.02 -1.42 47.35
C LYS A 491 -5.73 -1.72 46.01
N ARG A 492 -6.49 -2.84 45.99
CA ARG A 492 -7.56 -3.20 45.02
C ARG A 492 -8.69 -2.13 45.05
N GLY A 493 -9.61 -1.96 44.09
CA GLY A 493 -9.98 -2.69 42.85
C GLY A 493 -11.53 -2.71 42.65
N LEU A 494 -12.01 -3.30 41.55
CA LEU A 494 -13.39 -3.78 41.23
C LEU A 494 -14.44 -2.90 40.48
N SER A 495 -15.06 -3.61 39.51
CA SER A 495 -16.47 -3.65 39.04
C SER A 495 -17.07 -2.55 38.14
N ASP A 496 -17.13 -2.85 36.83
CA ASP A 496 -18.34 -3.20 36.04
C ASP A 496 -19.69 -2.49 36.31
N ILE A 497 -20.43 -2.14 35.23
CA ILE A 497 -21.74 -2.77 34.84
C ILE A 497 -22.46 -2.07 33.64
N LEU A 498 -22.75 -2.89 32.60
CA LEU A 498 -23.87 -2.92 31.63
C LEU A 498 -24.36 -1.70 30.76
N PHE A 499 -24.39 -1.99 29.44
CA PHE A 499 -25.24 -1.45 28.34
C PHE A 499 -26.75 -1.82 28.50
N PRO A 500 -27.78 -1.16 27.86
CA PRO A 500 -28.10 -1.39 26.42
C PRO A 500 -28.96 -0.39 25.57
N LYS A 501 -28.66 -0.36 24.25
CA LYS A 501 -29.54 -0.42 23.03
C LYS A 501 -30.71 0.56 22.68
N ALA A 502 -30.64 1.03 21.42
CA ALA A 502 -31.64 0.95 20.30
C ALA A 502 -32.52 2.15 19.85
N GLY A 503 -32.82 2.17 18.52
CA GLY A 503 -33.74 3.06 17.77
C GLY A 503 -33.02 4.01 16.79
N VAL A 504 -32.88 3.79 15.47
CA VAL A 504 -33.86 3.62 14.35
C VAL A 504 -34.78 4.83 14.13
N TRP A 505 -34.82 5.37 12.89
CA TRP A 505 -36.02 5.78 12.11
C TRP A 505 -35.63 6.04 10.62
N LYS A 506 -36.61 6.19 9.71
CA LYS A 506 -36.47 6.13 8.23
C LYS A 506 -37.46 7.09 7.51
N PHE A 507 -37.37 7.19 6.16
CA PHE A 507 -38.31 7.87 5.20
C PHE A 507 -38.29 9.42 5.18
N TRP A 508 -38.53 10.21 4.11
CA TRP A 508 -38.83 10.10 2.64
C TRP A 508 -37.95 11.15 1.87
N GLY A 509 -37.90 11.33 0.53
CA GLY A 509 -38.40 10.56 -0.62
C GLY A 509 -39.00 11.39 -1.80
N THR A 510 -38.69 11.01 -3.06
CA THR A 510 -39.35 11.36 -4.37
C THR A 510 -39.11 12.74 -5.05
N ASN A 511 -39.18 12.97 -6.40
CA ASN A 511 -38.99 12.15 -7.64
C ASN A 511 -39.15 13.03 -8.94
N ARG A 512 -38.65 12.57 -10.12
CA ARG A 512 -38.93 13.02 -11.53
C ARG A 512 -38.33 14.37 -12.02
N GLY A 513 -37.92 14.58 -13.29
CA GLY A 513 -37.59 13.66 -14.41
C GLY A 513 -37.96 14.13 -15.85
N LYS A 514 -37.08 13.86 -16.86
CA LYS A 514 -37.26 13.93 -18.36
C LYS A 514 -37.18 15.35 -19.01
N ARG A 515 -36.80 15.59 -20.29
CA ARG A 515 -36.63 14.75 -21.53
C ARG A 515 -35.79 15.46 -22.64
N LYS A 516 -35.13 14.69 -23.54
CA LYS A 516 -34.72 14.89 -25.00
C LYS A 516 -34.89 16.29 -25.68
N GLY A 517 -34.06 16.84 -26.60
CA GLY A 517 -33.20 16.32 -27.71
C GLY A 517 -33.73 16.86 -29.10
N ALA A 518 -33.02 17.05 -30.23
CA ALA A 518 -31.63 16.83 -30.70
C ALA A 518 -31.40 17.51 -32.11
N GLU A 519 -30.21 17.31 -32.77
CA GLU A 519 -29.84 17.62 -34.20
C GLU A 519 -29.65 19.11 -34.65
N ALA A 520 -28.89 19.52 -35.70
CA ALA A 520 -27.64 19.04 -36.38
C ALA A 520 -27.16 20.03 -37.50
N ARG A 521 -25.83 20.12 -37.80
CA ARG A 521 -25.17 20.63 -39.07
C ARG A 521 -25.23 22.14 -39.41
N ASP A 522 -24.32 22.80 -40.16
CA ASP A 522 -22.99 22.46 -40.76
C ASP A 522 -22.21 23.73 -41.27
N TYR A 523 -20.87 23.64 -41.43
CA TYR A 523 -19.92 24.45 -42.27
C TYR A 523 -19.81 26.00 -42.11
N SER A 524 -18.68 26.72 -42.32
CA SER A 524 -17.28 26.38 -42.74
C SER A 524 -16.25 27.49 -42.34
N GLU A 525 -14.96 27.10 -42.21
CA GLU A 525 -13.63 27.77 -42.44
C GLU A 525 -13.53 29.30 -42.73
N SER A 526 -12.45 30.03 -42.41
CA SER A 526 -11.02 29.63 -42.30
C SER A 526 -10.12 30.50 -41.35
N ASP A 527 -8.93 29.96 -41.04
CA ASP A 527 -7.63 30.56 -40.65
C ASP A 527 -7.51 31.63 -39.53
N TRP A 528 -6.72 31.35 -38.48
CA TRP A 528 -5.27 31.68 -38.41
C TRP A 528 -4.65 31.13 -37.10
N SER A 529 -3.43 30.61 -37.21
CA SER A 529 -2.62 29.85 -36.25
C SER A 529 -2.46 30.39 -34.81
N SER A 530 -2.55 29.54 -33.79
CA SER A 530 -1.49 29.38 -32.75
C SER A 530 -1.67 28.16 -31.84
N GLU A 531 -0.52 27.66 -31.41
CA GLU A 531 -0.18 26.45 -30.66
C GLU A 531 -0.93 26.13 -29.36
N ALA A 532 -1.38 24.87 -29.27
CA ALA A 532 -1.36 23.97 -28.10
C ALA A 532 -1.38 24.53 -26.65
N GLU A 533 -2.56 24.52 -26.03
CA GLU A 533 -2.69 24.17 -24.61
C GLU A 533 -3.61 22.95 -24.46
N GLY A 534 -3.04 21.83 -24.02
CA GLY A 534 -3.78 20.58 -23.78
C GLY A 534 -4.34 20.54 -22.37
N HIS A 535 -5.61 20.18 -22.22
CA HIS A 535 -6.18 19.79 -20.93
C HIS A 535 -5.43 18.59 -20.35
N THR A 536 -4.94 18.72 -19.13
CA THR A 536 -4.76 17.60 -18.19
C THR A 536 -5.43 17.97 -16.87
N ASP A 537 -6.08 16.98 -16.26
CA ASP A 537 -7.04 17.18 -15.17
C ASP A 537 -6.39 17.71 -13.89
N ILE A 538 -6.92 18.82 -13.37
CA ILE A 538 -6.56 19.35 -12.05
C ILE A 538 -7.49 18.71 -11.01
N GLU A 539 -7.19 17.46 -10.64
CA GLU A 539 -7.70 16.81 -9.42
C GLU A 539 -6.56 16.19 -8.58
N GLU A 540 -5.47 16.93 -8.39
CA GLU A 540 -4.53 16.72 -7.27
C GLU A 540 -4.42 17.98 -6.42
N PHE A 541 -4.13 17.79 -5.11
CA PHE A 541 -4.04 18.82 -4.06
C PHE A 541 -5.35 19.44 -3.52
N SER A 542 -6.26 18.59 -3.03
CA SER A 542 -7.18 18.95 -1.91
C SER A 542 -6.96 18.13 -0.63
N ALA A 543 -6.08 17.13 -0.65
CA ALA A 543 -5.91 16.14 0.42
C ALA A 543 -5.06 16.58 1.63
N ILE A 544 -4.68 17.86 1.74
CA ILE A 544 -3.87 18.39 2.85
C ILE A 544 -4.73 18.87 4.03
N ASP A 545 -5.98 19.28 3.79
CA ASP A 545 -6.83 19.92 4.81
C ASP A 545 -7.57 18.95 5.76
N GLN A 546 -7.34 17.64 5.66
CA GLN A 546 -8.00 16.62 6.50
C GLN A 546 -7.12 15.99 7.60
N TYR A 547 -5.89 16.48 7.80
CA TYR A 547 -4.95 15.87 8.77
C TYR A 547 -4.51 16.77 9.94
N LEU A 548 -4.97 18.03 10.04
CA LEU A 548 -4.57 18.97 11.10
C LEU A 548 -5.71 19.87 11.63
N THR A 549 -6.95 19.36 11.65
CA THR A 549 -8.12 20.05 12.23
C THR A 549 -8.98 19.13 13.12
N SER A 550 -8.37 18.60 14.19
CA SER A 550 -9.11 18.40 15.44
C SER A 550 -8.27 18.85 16.63
N ASP A 551 -8.92 19.51 17.59
CA ASP A 551 -8.35 19.89 18.89
C ASP A 551 -8.34 18.68 19.86
N ASP A 552 -7.89 17.52 19.39
CA ASP A 552 -7.68 16.33 20.24
C ASP A 552 -6.24 16.30 20.80
N PHE A 553 -5.76 17.45 21.27
CA PHE A 553 -4.48 17.59 21.98
C PHE A 553 -4.65 17.37 23.50
N SER A 554 -5.16 16.21 23.91
CA SER A 554 -5.21 15.84 25.34
C SER A 554 -4.98 14.36 25.68
N GLU A 555 -4.45 13.55 24.76
CA GLU A 555 -4.02 12.16 25.07
C GLU A 555 -2.73 11.80 24.30
N ILE A 556 -1.65 12.52 24.61
CA ILE A 556 -0.29 12.13 24.22
C ILE A 556 0.43 11.59 25.46
N GLU A 557 0.25 10.29 25.73
CA GLU A 557 1.28 9.55 26.44
C GLU A 557 2.59 9.65 25.63
N SER A 558 3.71 9.82 26.33
CA SER A 558 5.00 10.00 25.67
C SER A 558 5.42 8.71 24.96
N LYS A 559 5.41 8.71 23.62
CA LYS A 559 6.09 7.68 22.83
C LYS A 559 7.53 7.56 23.30
N THR A 560 7.99 6.36 23.56
CA THR A 560 9.36 6.16 24.05
C THR A 560 10.39 6.55 22.99
N LEU A 561 11.61 6.84 23.45
CA LEU A 561 12.73 7.13 22.55
C LEU A 561 12.97 5.97 21.56
N ASP A 562 12.70 4.73 21.97
CA ASP A 562 12.82 3.51 21.16
C ASP A 562 11.86 3.48 19.96
N GLU A 563 10.59 3.88 20.12
CA GLU A 563 9.65 4.01 19.01
C GLU A 563 10.14 5.04 17.99
N THR A 564 10.66 6.16 18.48
CA THR A 564 11.21 7.24 17.65
C THR A 564 12.47 6.78 16.90
N ILE A 565 13.27 5.88 17.49
CA ILE A 565 14.40 5.22 16.82
C ILE A 565 13.91 4.23 15.73
N ALA A 566 12.84 3.48 15.97
CA ALA A 566 12.27 2.56 14.98
C ALA A 566 11.70 3.31 13.76
N LEU A 567 10.91 4.37 14.00
CA LEU A 567 10.38 5.23 12.93
C LEU A 567 11.51 5.91 12.13
N TYR A 568 12.58 6.35 12.79
CA TYR A 568 13.75 6.93 12.12
C TYR A 568 14.45 5.92 11.20
N LYS A 569 14.69 4.69 11.70
CA LYS A 569 15.27 3.60 10.90
C LYS A 569 14.38 3.25 9.70
N PHE A 570 13.06 3.26 9.87
CA PHE A 570 12.12 2.99 8.77
C PHE A 570 12.10 4.11 7.73
N ALA A 571 12.11 5.37 8.15
CA ALA A 571 12.15 6.52 7.24
C ALA A 571 13.47 6.59 6.44
N LEU A 572 14.58 6.20 7.07
CA LEU A 572 15.87 6.00 6.41
C LEU A 572 15.81 4.90 5.34
N VAL A 573 15.17 3.76 5.63
CA VAL A 573 14.94 2.71 4.61
C VAL A 573 14.06 3.24 3.47
N LEU A 574 12.98 3.96 3.75
CA LEU A 574 12.12 4.54 2.71
C LEU A 574 12.83 5.57 1.83
N LYS A 575 13.79 6.32 2.40
CA LYS A 575 14.70 7.18 1.63
C LYS A 575 15.57 6.36 0.67
N ASP A 576 16.25 5.31 1.17
CA ASP A 576 17.11 4.45 0.34
C ASP A 576 16.31 3.76 -0.79
N LEU A 577 15.01 3.49 -0.54
CA LEU A 577 14.04 2.96 -1.50
C LEU A 577 13.47 4.02 -2.48
N LYS A 578 13.95 5.27 -2.44
CA LYS A 578 13.44 6.41 -3.23
C LYS A 578 11.94 6.71 -3.01
N ASN A 579 11.33 6.17 -1.96
CA ASN A 579 9.94 6.46 -1.55
C ASN A 579 9.91 7.71 -0.67
N TYR A 580 10.23 8.83 -1.31
CA TYR A 580 10.54 10.09 -0.65
C TYR A 580 9.35 10.71 0.08
N GLU A 581 8.12 10.58 -0.43
CA GLU A 581 6.90 11.09 0.20
C GLU A 581 6.65 10.43 1.57
N ARG A 582 6.76 9.10 1.63
CA ARG A 582 6.57 8.34 2.88
C ARG A 582 7.74 8.52 3.83
N ALA A 583 8.96 8.66 3.31
CA ALA A 583 10.15 9.02 4.10
C ALA A 583 10.01 10.40 4.75
N GLU A 584 9.60 11.42 3.99
CA GLU A 584 9.32 12.78 4.44
C GLU A 584 8.33 12.81 5.61
N LYS A 585 7.17 12.16 5.46
CA LYS A 585 6.13 12.12 6.50
C LYS A 585 6.64 11.54 7.82
N LEU A 586 7.45 10.48 7.76
CA LEU A 586 8.00 9.82 8.95
C LEU A 586 9.18 10.60 9.56
N LEU A 587 10.02 11.22 8.73
CA LEU A 587 11.11 12.08 9.22
C LEU A 587 10.57 13.31 9.95
N LEU A 588 9.53 13.96 9.42
CA LEU A 588 8.87 15.09 10.10
C LEU A 588 8.32 14.69 11.47
N GLN A 589 7.67 13.51 11.57
CA GLN A 589 7.19 12.98 12.85
C GLN A 589 8.35 12.70 13.83
N VAL A 590 9.44 12.09 13.34
CA VAL A 590 10.64 11.81 14.14
C VAL A 590 11.31 13.09 14.64
N ILE A 591 11.43 14.12 13.79
CA ILE A 591 12.02 15.42 14.15
C ILE A 591 11.16 16.08 15.24
N GLN A 592 9.84 16.06 15.10
CA GLN A 592 8.93 16.66 16.09
C GLN A 592 9.06 16.01 17.48
N GLU A 593 9.08 14.68 17.57
CA GLU A 593 9.24 14.01 18.88
C GLU A 593 10.66 14.14 19.43
N ARG A 594 11.71 14.05 18.59
CA ARG A 594 13.10 14.29 19.03
C ARG A 594 13.31 15.71 19.54
N LYS A 595 12.69 16.72 18.93
CA LYS A 595 12.72 18.09 19.44
C LYS A 595 12.06 18.22 20.81
N LYS A 596 10.93 17.55 21.03
CA LYS A 596 10.20 17.57 22.30
C LYS A 596 10.96 16.86 23.43
N GLN A 597 11.70 15.80 23.11
CA GLN A 597 12.38 14.94 24.11
C GLN A 597 13.85 15.29 24.35
N LEU A 598 14.57 15.70 23.30
CA LEU A 598 16.04 15.86 23.29
C LEU A 598 16.49 17.30 23.02
N GLY A 599 15.57 18.17 22.57
CA GLY A 599 15.88 19.53 22.13
C GLY A 599 16.26 19.65 20.65
N THR A 600 16.35 20.89 20.18
CA THR A 600 16.56 21.23 18.76
C THR A 600 18.00 21.03 18.28
N GLU A 601 18.98 21.25 19.15
CA GLU A 601 20.41 21.18 18.81
C GLU A 601 21.03 19.79 19.06
N HIS A 602 20.25 18.85 19.60
CA HIS A 602 20.74 17.51 19.90
C HIS A 602 21.10 16.73 18.62
N LEU A 603 22.21 16.00 18.66
CA LEU A 603 22.79 15.30 17.50
C LEU A 603 21.81 14.39 16.76
N GLN A 604 20.93 13.69 17.49
CA GLN A 604 19.91 12.83 16.87
C GLN A 604 18.78 13.62 16.18
N THR A 605 18.46 14.82 16.67
CA THR A 605 17.48 15.73 16.06
C THR A 605 18.04 16.29 14.76
N LEU A 606 19.27 16.82 14.82
CA LEU A 606 20.00 17.34 13.66
C LEU A 606 20.19 16.25 12.58
N SER A 607 20.59 15.04 12.97
CA SER A 607 20.74 13.91 12.06
C SER A 607 19.44 13.57 11.31
N SER A 608 18.26 13.69 11.93
CA SER A 608 16.99 13.50 11.23
C SER A 608 16.67 14.63 10.25
N ILE A 609 17.05 15.86 10.57
CA ILE A 609 16.89 17.04 9.69
C ILE A 609 17.82 16.91 8.47
N ASP A 610 19.08 16.49 8.65
CA ASP A 610 20.02 16.24 7.54
C ASP A 610 19.51 15.16 6.56
N VAL A 611 18.90 14.10 7.09
CA VAL A 611 18.29 13.04 6.26
C VAL A 611 17.10 13.58 5.47
N LEU A 612 16.23 14.41 6.07
CA LEU A 612 15.10 15.05 5.39
C LEU A 612 15.56 16.03 4.30
N GLN A 613 16.61 16.80 4.57
CA GLN A 613 17.23 17.67 3.56
C GLN A 613 17.75 16.88 2.35
N SER A 614 18.33 15.70 2.59
CA SER A 614 18.78 14.80 1.52
C SER A 614 17.60 14.22 0.72
N VAL A 615 16.47 13.90 1.36
CA VAL A 615 15.22 13.50 0.66
C VAL A 615 14.76 14.59 -0.32
N TYR A 616 14.73 15.86 0.09
CA TYR A 616 14.28 16.95 -0.80
C TYR A 616 15.25 17.24 -1.94
N ARG A 617 16.56 17.06 -1.72
CA ARG A 617 17.57 17.12 -2.79
C ARG A 617 17.36 16.01 -3.83
N GLU A 618 17.05 14.81 -3.37
CA GLU A 618 16.86 13.63 -4.24
C GLU A 618 15.50 13.61 -4.96
N GLN A 619 14.52 14.42 -4.52
CA GLN A 619 13.23 14.63 -5.19
C GLN A 619 13.25 15.66 -6.33
N GLY A 620 14.33 16.44 -6.53
CA GLY A 620 14.34 17.57 -7.47
C GLY A 620 13.54 18.80 -7.00
N LEU A 621 12.90 18.77 -5.82
CA LEU A 621 12.15 19.90 -5.24
C LEU A 621 13.03 21.08 -4.78
N LEU A 622 14.34 21.02 -5.07
CA LEU A 622 15.34 22.05 -4.86
C LEU A 622 15.94 22.57 -6.19
N GLU A 623 15.37 22.24 -7.35
CA GLU A 623 15.94 22.62 -8.65
C GLU A 623 15.95 24.14 -8.93
N GLY A 624 17.06 24.59 -9.53
CA GLY A 624 17.42 25.98 -9.76
C GLY A 624 18.75 26.33 -9.09
N THR A 625 19.78 26.68 -9.87
CA THR A 625 21.15 26.89 -9.38
C THR A 625 21.21 27.97 -8.30
N GLU A 626 20.61 29.14 -8.55
CA GLU A 626 20.57 30.26 -7.59
C GLU A 626 19.82 29.88 -6.30
N LYS A 627 18.70 29.17 -6.42
CA LYS A 627 17.88 28.72 -5.27
C LYS A 627 18.63 27.72 -4.37
N LEU A 628 19.36 26.79 -4.99
CA LEU A 628 20.13 25.75 -4.31
C LEU A 628 21.41 26.33 -3.71
N GLU A 629 22.02 27.33 -4.37
CA GLU A 629 23.23 28.03 -3.92
C GLU A 629 22.93 29.00 -2.76
N ALA A 630 21.82 29.76 -2.82
CA ALA A 630 21.30 30.54 -1.70
C ALA A 630 21.07 29.65 -0.47
N MET A 631 20.33 28.53 -0.62
CA MET A 631 20.08 27.61 0.49
C MET A 631 21.36 26.92 1.00
N LYS A 632 22.32 26.60 0.12
CA LYS A 632 23.61 26.02 0.50
C LYS A 632 24.47 26.99 1.30
N ASN A 633 24.61 28.24 0.83
CA ASN A 633 25.32 29.30 1.54
C ASN A 633 24.71 29.55 2.93
N LEU A 634 23.37 29.53 3.03
CA LEU A 634 22.64 29.67 4.29
C LEU A 634 22.78 28.44 5.22
N ILE A 635 23.16 27.27 4.73
CA ILE A 635 23.40 26.07 5.55
C ILE A 635 24.86 26.00 6.02
N GLU A 636 25.81 26.40 5.16
CA GLU A 636 27.26 26.35 5.41
C GLU A 636 27.79 27.58 6.17
N THR A 637 27.05 28.68 6.25
CA THR A 637 27.41 29.88 7.05
C THR A 637 27.22 29.67 8.57
N PRO A 638 28.15 30.14 9.42
CA PRO A 638 28.01 30.04 10.87
C PRO A 638 26.83 30.89 11.42
N ALA A 639 26.25 30.43 12.53
CA ALA A 639 24.93 30.84 13.04
C ALA A 639 24.73 32.34 13.37
N THR A 640 25.77 33.17 13.29
CA THR A 640 25.74 34.60 13.64
C THR A 640 25.47 35.54 12.46
N ARG A 641 25.22 35.02 11.25
CA ARG A 641 24.97 35.81 10.03
C ARG A 641 23.93 35.17 9.09
N VAL A 642 22.65 35.22 9.45
CA VAL A 642 21.55 35.12 8.46
C VAL A 642 21.08 36.53 8.17
N SER A 643 21.12 36.96 6.91
CA SER A 643 20.56 38.27 6.55
C SER A 643 19.05 38.19 6.32
N GLU A 644 18.36 39.31 6.49
CA GLU A 644 16.93 39.41 6.14
C GLU A 644 16.70 39.19 4.63
N GLU A 645 17.63 39.67 3.82
CA GLU A 645 17.60 39.59 2.34
C GLU A 645 17.57 38.13 1.86
N GLU A 646 18.41 37.26 2.43
CA GLU A 646 18.44 35.82 2.13
C GLU A 646 17.11 35.14 2.48
N VAL A 647 16.44 35.55 3.56
CA VAL A 647 15.16 34.96 3.99
C VAL A 647 14.00 35.48 3.13
N VAL A 648 14.05 36.74 2.67
CA VAL A 648 13.10 37.32 1.70
C VAL A 648 13.19 36.64 0.34
N GLU A 649 14.40 36.34 -0.14
CA GLU A 649 14.61 35.56 -1.37
C GLU A 649 13.96 34.17 -1.24
N ILE A 650 14.21 33.46 -0.13
CA ILE A 650 13.65 32.12 0.12
C ILE A 650 12.12 32.14 0.26
N ALA A 651 11.54 33.17 0.88
CA ALA A 651 10.08 33.36 0.95
C ALA A 651 9.44 33.60 -0.43
N SER A 652 10.21 34.10 -1.39
CA SER A 652 9.78 34.35 -2.77
C SER A 652 9.87 33.10 -3.68
N LEU A 653 10.44 31.99 -3.20
CA LEU A 653 10.64 30.78 -4.00
C LEU A 653 9.35 29.97 -4.18
N SER A 654 9.30 29.22 -5.28
CA SER A 654 8.21 28.32 -5.67
C SER A 654 8.00 27.09 -4.76
N SER A 655 8.72 26.96 -3.64
CA SER A 655 8.66 25.79 -2.73
C SER A 655 8.80 26.19 -1.26
N CYS A 656 7.77 25.90 -0.46
CA CYS A 656 7.76 26.16 0.98
C CYS A 656 8.66 25.20 1.79
N LYS A 657 9.12 24.09 1.18
CA LYS A 657 9.96 23.08 1.85
C LYS A 657 11.35 23.64 2.23
N ALA A 658 11.89 24.58 1.47
CA ALA A 658 13.16 25.25 1.78
C ALA A 658 13.07 26.08 3.07
N MET A 659 12.01 26.90 3.19
CA MET A 659 11.72 27.65 4.42
C MET A 659 11.48 26.71 5.61
N MET A 660 10.74 25.61 5.41
CA MET A 660 10.52 24.62 6.46
C MET A 660 11.84 24.03 6.99
N LEU A 661 12.78 23.62 6.12
CA LEU A 661 14.08 23.10 6.57
C LEU A 661 14.88 24.13 7.39
N ILE A 662 14.88 25.40 6.99
CA ILE A 662 15.62 26.47 7.68
C ILE A 662 15.00 26.76 9.05
N LEU A 663 13.66 26.83 9.14
CA LEU A 663 12.94 26.96 10.40
C LEU A 663 13.15 25.73 11.31
N GLU A 664 13.17 24.52 10.75
CA GLU A 664 13.42 23.30 11.50
C GLU A 664 14.87 23.22 12.01
N ARG A 665 15.87 23.70 11.26
CA ARG A 665 17.29 23.66 11.62
C ARG A 665 17.76 24.80 12.52
N ARG A 666 17.27 26.04 12.31
CA ARG A 666 17.74 27.27 12.98
C ARG A 666 16.71 27.91 13.93
N GLY A 667 15.44 27.48 13.89
CA GLY A 667 14.42 27.84 14.86
C GLY A 667 14.24 29.36 15.03
N GLY A 668 14.50 29.86 16.24
CA GLY A 668 14.37 31.27 16.59
C GLY A 668 15.43 32.20 15.99
N GLN A 669 16.52 31.67 15.44
CA GLN A 669 17.62 32.45 14.84
C GLN A 669 17.28 33.00 13.43
N VAL A 670 16.15 32.57 12.85
CA VAL A 670 15.69 33.04 11.54
C VAL A 670 14.90 34.35 11.69
N PRO A 671 15.37 35.47 11.11
CA PRO A 671 14.64 36.73 11.13
C PRO A 671 13.38 36.59 10.27
N ILE A 672 12.20 36.55 10.90
CA ILE A 672 10.91 36.67 10.21
C ILE A 672 10.43 38.09 10.46
N THR A 673 10.78 38.98 9.53
CA THR A 673 10.37 40.38 9.51
C THR A 673 9.08 40.55 8.70
N GLU A 674 8.58 41.78 8.64
CA GLU A 674 7.43 42.12 7.80
C GLU A 674 7.70 41.85 6.31
N GLU A 675 8.91 42.13 5.81
CA GLU A 675 9.27 41.95 4.40
C GLU A 675 9.32 40.46 4.01
N VAL A 676 9.82 39.58 4.88
CA VAL A 676 9.76 38.13 4.69
C VAL A 676 8.31 37.65 4.53
N VAL A 677 7.38 38.22 5.31
CA VAL A 677 5.96 37.84 5.26
C VAL A 677 5.24 38.49 4.08
N LYS A 678 5.64 39.68 3.63
CA LYS A 678 5.19 40.30 2.36
C LYS A 678 5.61 39.47 1.15
N ALA A 679 6.86 39.02 1.11
CA ALA A 679 7.36 38.12 0.06
C ALA A 679 6.54 36.82 0.00
N ALA A 680 6.30 36.18 1.16
CA ALA A 680 5.43 35.03 1.27
C ALA A 680 3.96 35.33 0.84
N ALA A 681 3.43 36.51 1.16
CA ALA A 681 2.09 36.94 0.76
C ALA A 681 1.96 37.29 -0.73
N ALA A 682 3.04 37.70 -1.40
CA ALA A 682 3.10 37.94 -2.84
C ALA A 682 3.31 36.65 -3.67
N ASN A 683 3.79 35.59 -3.03
CA ASN A 683 4.10 34.30 -3.65
C ASN A 683 2.83 33.63 -4.20
N LYS A 684 2.79 33.41 -5.52
CA LYS A 684 1.63 32.83 -6.22
C LYS A 684 1.56 31.31 -6.09
N ASP A 685 2.71 30.66 -5.89
CA ASP A 685 2.85 29.21 -5.96
C ASP A 685 2.55 28.56 -4.61
N CYS A 686 3.24 28.96 -3.54
CA CYS A 686 3.15 28.33 -2.22
C CYS A 686 2.90 29.29 -1.05
N GLY A 687 2.48 30.53 -1.32
CA GLY A 687 2.33 31.60 -0.32
C GLY A 687 1.46 31.27 0.90
N ILE A 688 0.37 30.51 0.73
CA ILE A 688 -0.48 30.06 1.86
C ILE A 688 0.32 29.23 2.86
N ASP A 689 1.04 28.22 2.37
CA ASP A 689 1.80 27.28 3.23
C ASP A 689 3.06 27.95 3.79
N MET A 690 3.69 28.82 2.99
CA MET A 690 4.77 29.70 3.46
C MET A 690 4.32 30.56 4.64
N ILE A 691 3.16 31.22 4.55
CA ILE A 691 2.58 32.02 5.64
C ILE A 691 2.19 31.14 6.84
N LYS A 692 1.56 29.97 6.62
CA LYS A 692 1.23 29.02 7.70
C LYS A 692 2.49 28.59 8.48
N LEU A 693 3.62 28.35 7.79
CA LEU A 693 4.91 28.01 8.39
C LEU A 693 5.50 29.18 9.18
N LEU A 694 5.59 30.38 8.57
CA LEU A 694 6.17 31.58 9.19
C LEU A 694 5.38 32.03 10.44
N LEU A 695 4.05 31.85 10.44
CA LEU A 695 3.16 32.19 11.56
C LEU A 695 3.00 31.08 12.61
N ARG A 696 3.72 29.94 12.48
CA ARG A 696 3.64 28.82 13.44
C ARG A 696 4.35 29.20 14.76
N GLY A 697 3.61 29.23 15.86
CA GLY A 697 4.15 29.44 17.22
C GLY A 697 4.58 30.87 17.59
N ARG A 698 4.74 31.79 16.64
CA ARG A 698 5.16 33.18 16.90
C ARG A 698 3.95 34.07 17.26
N LYS A 699 4.07 34.89 18.31
CA LYS A 699 3.02 35.83 18.77
C LYS A 699 3.32 37.29 18.41
N ASP A 700 4.56 37.58 18.03
CA ASP A 700 5.12 38.93 18.06
C ASP A 700 5.18 39.61 16.67
N LEU A 701 4.64 38.96 15.63
CA LEU A 701 4.59 39.53 14.29
C LEU A 701 3.41 40.50 14.15
N SER A 702 3.69 41.81 14.13
CA SER A 702 2.71 42.85 13.84
C SER A 702 2.26 42.80 12.38
N ILE A 703 1.01 42.46 12.13
CA ILE A 703 0.43 42.49 10.78
C ILE A 703 0.05 43.94 10.44
N THR A 704 0.69 44.49 9.41
CA THR A 704 0.54 45.88 8.98
C THR A 704 -0.48 46.04 7.85
N GLU A 705 -0.88 47.29 7.59
CA GLU A 705 -1.63 47.66 6.39
C GLU A 705 -0.91 47.23 5.11
N GLY A 706 0.42 47.42 5.03
CA GLY A 706 1.22 47.07 3.86
C GLY A 706 1.15 45.59 3.51
N LEU A 707 1.13 44.71 4.51
CA LEU A 707 0.99 43.26 4.32
C LEU A 707 -0.41 42.88 3.83
N ILE A 708 -1.47 43.46 4.40
CA ILE A 708 -2.85 43.25 3.90
C ILE A 708 -3.00 43.77 2.47
N GLN A 709 -2.41 44.92 2.17
CA GLN A 709 -2.36 45.51 0.85
C GLN A 709 -1.70 44.61 -0.21
N VAL A 710 -0.67 43.84 0.15
CA VAL A 710 -0.05 42.81 -0.72
C VAL A 710 -0.97 41.59 -0.83
N ALA A 711 -1.53 41.11 0.27
CA ALA A 711 -2.43 39.95 0.30
C ALA A 711 -3.67 40.13 -0.60
N VAL A 712 -4.33 41.30 -0.56
CA VAL A 712 -5.47 41.63 -1.45
C VAL A 712 -5.07 41.59 -2.94
N GLY A 713 -3.80 41.90 -3.25
CA GLY A 713 -3.26 41.86 -4.62
C GLY A 713 -2.94 40.46 -5.15
N ASN A 714 -2.79 39.44 -4.30
CA ASN A 714 -2.41 38.09 -4.72
C ASN A 714 -3.61 37.30 -5.29
N VAL A 715 -3.98 37.62 -6.54
CA VAL A 715 -5.17 37.11 -7.24
C VAL A 715 -5.48 35.62 -7.00
N PRO A 716 -4.55 34.64 -7.15
CA PRO A 716 -4.90 33.23 -6.98
C PRO A 716 -5.15 32.77 -5.53
N LYS A 717 -4.63 33.46 -4.50
CA LYS A 717 -4.61 32.96 -3.10
C LYS A 717 -5.06 33.98 -2.03
N ARG A 718 -5.54 35.15 -2.45
CA ARG A 718 -5.87 36.30 -1.59
C ARG A 718 -6.86 36.02 -0.44
N TYR A 719 -7.93 35.26 -0.67
CA TYR A 719 -8.94 34.99 0.37
C TYR A 719 -8.36 34.21 1.56
N ASP A 720 -7.67 33.10 1.30
CA ASP A 720 -7.07 32.26 2.34
C ASP A 720 -5.92 32.96 3.07
N ILE A 721 -5.10 33.73 2.34
CA ILE A 721 -4.04 34.55 2.93
C ILE A 721 -4.65 35.59 3.89
N LEU A 722 -5.69 36.33 3.48
CA LEU A 722 -6.37 37.29 4.34
C LEU A 722 -6.98 36.60 5.56
N LYS A 723 -7.64 35.46 5.39
CA LYS A 723 -8.24 34.69 6.48
C LYS A 723 -7.22 34.30 7.55
N LEU A 724 -6.05 33.82 7.14
CA LEU A 724 -4.94 33.49 8.04
C LEU A 724 -4.39 34.73 8.78
N LEU A 725 -4.23 35.86 8.08
CA LEU A 725 -3.71 37.10 8.66
C LEU A 725 -4.69 37.71 9.69
N PHE A 726 -5.99 37.77 9.39
CA PHE A 726 -7.00 38.28 10.32
C PHE A 726 -7.19 37.38 11.56
N GLN A 727 -7.15 36.05 11.37
CA GLN A 727 -7.15 35.10 12.50
C GLN A 727 -5.96 35.32 13.45
N LYS A 728 -4.76 35.58 12.91
CA LYS A 728 -3.54 35.76 13.69
C LYS A 728 -3.46 37.10 14.41
N SER A 729 -3.96 38.18 13.80
CA SER A 729 -4.07 39.51 14.42
C SER A 729 -5.24 39.67 15.40
N ARG A 730 -6.00 38.59 15.68
CA ARG A 730 -7.23 38.63 16.49
C ARG A 730 -8.24 39.68 16.00
N ASN A 731 -8.31 39.90 14.68
CA ASN A 731 -9.13 40.92 14.02
C ASN A 731 -8.85 42.37 14.47
N GLN A 732 -7.64 42.71 14.94
CA GLN A 732 -7.30 44.05 15.42
C GLN A 732 -6.70 44.99 14.34
N ILE A 733 -6.74 44.60 13.06
CA ILE A 733 -6.17 45.41 11.98
C ILE A 733 -7.17 46.49 11.56
N PRO A 734 -6.80 47.79 11.56
CA PRO A 734 -7.65 48.84 11.01
C PRO A 734 -7.73 48.69 9.49
N ILE A 735 -8.96 48.60 8.96
CA ILE A 735 -9.20 48.49 7.52
C ILE A 735 -9.34 49.91 6.96
N THR A 736 -8.36 50.31 6.16
CA THR A 736 -8.27 51.65 5.57
C THR A 736 -9.03 51.74 4.24
N GLU A 737 -9.30 52.96 3.82
CA GLU A 737 -9.90 53.26 2.52
C GLU A 737 -9.07 52.69 1.35
N GLU A 738 -7.74 52.68 1.42
CA GLU A 738 -6.88 52.11 0.38
C GLU A 738 -6.94 50.57 0.31
N ILE A 739 -7.08 49.88 1.44
CA ILE A 739 -7.36 48.43 1.45
C ILE A 739 -8.69 48.16 0.72
N VAL A 740 -9.74 48.92 1.03
CA VAL A 740 -11.07 48.77 0.42
C VAL A 740 -11.02 49.09 -1.09
N LYS A 741 -10.40 50.20 -1.49
CA LYS A 741 -10.22 50.59 -2.90
C LYS A 741 -9.43 49.53 -3.68
N ARG A 742 -8.41 48.92 -3.08
CA ARG A 742 -7.66 47.82 -3.72
C ARG A 742 -8.53 46.57 -3.89
N ALA A 743 -9.33 46.19 -2.89
CA ALA A 743 -10.24 45.05 -2.98
C ALA A 743 -11.30 45.25 -4.08
N VAL A 744 -11.95 46.42 -4.08
CA VAL A 744 -12.98 46.83 -5.05
C VAL A 744 -12.46 46.84 -6.49
N LYS A 745 -11.17 47.11 -6.72
CA LYS A 745 -10.54 47.10 -8.05
C LYS A 745 -10.11 45.71 -8.57
N THR A 746 -10.34 44.62 -7.82
CA THR A 746 -9.87 43.28 -8.25
C THR A 746 -10.75 42.64 -9.35
N ASN A 747 -10.09 41.95 -10.29
CA ASN A 747 -10.65 41.51 -11.58
C ASN A 747 -11.23 40.07 -11.60
N LYS A 748 -11.78 39.55 -10.48
CA LYS A 748 -12.27 38.16 -10.42
C LYS A 748 -13.62 37.99 -9.71
N ARG A 749 -14.17 36.77 -9.82
CA ARG A 749 -15.52 36.39 -9.39
C ARG A 749 -15.73 36.43 -7.87
N GLU A 750 -14.65 36.45 -7.08
CA GLU A 750 -14.62 36.45 -5.60
C GLU A 750 -14.37 37.86 -4.98
N SER A 751 -14.54 38.95 -5.75
CA SER A 751 -14.32 40.32 -5.23
C SER A 751 -15.37 40.75 -4.21
N ASP A 752 -16.58 40.20 -4.32
CA ASP A 752 -17.68 40.31 -3.35
C ASP A 752 -17.32 39.61 -2.02
N ASP A 753 -16.87 38.35 -2.06
CA ASP A 753 -16.52 37.57 -0.85
C ASP A 753 -15.42 38.24 0.00
N ILE A 754 -14.43 38.87 -0.66
CA ILE A 754 -13.31 39.55 0.02
C ILE A 754 -13.77 40.88 0.63
N LEU A 755 -14.60 41.63 -0.09
CA LEU A 755 -15.16 42.87 0.44
C LEU A 755 -16.08 42.58 1.63
N GLU A 756 -16.88 41.51 1.55
CA GLU A 756 -17.70 41.07 2.68
C GLU A 756 -16.84 40.68 3.88
N TYR A 757 -15.80 39.85 3.68
CA TYR A 757 -14.89 39.45 4.73
C TYR A 757 -14.18 40.64 5.39
N LEU A 758 -13.71 41.63 4.61
CA LEU A 758 -13.10 42.85 5.14
C LEU A 758 -14.11 43.66 5.99
N PHE A 759 -15.32 43.89 5.48
CA PHE A 759 -16.34 44.61 6.26
C PHE A 759 -16.78 43.85 7.53
N GLU A 760 -16.77 42.52 7.51
CA GLU A 760 -17.05 41.67 8.68
C GLU A 760 -15.95 41.73 9.75
N LYS A 761 -14.67 41.84 9.36
CA LYS A 761 -13.53 41.92 10.29
C LYS A 761 -13.16 43.35 10.71
N SER A 762 -13.79 44.37 10.14
CA SER A 762 -13.57 45.75 10.58
C SER A 762 -14.19 46.00 11.96
N GLY A 763 -13.36 46.14 12.99
CA GLY A 763 -13.83 46.45 14.36
C GLY A 763 -14.49 47.83 14.49
N ASN A 764 -14.31 48.71 13.51
CA ASN A 764 -14.96 50.02 13.40
C ASN A 764 -15.80 50.10 12.11
N PRO A 765 -16.91 50.86 12.08
CA PRO A 765 -17.66 51.11 10.86
C PRO A 765 -16.77 51.84 9.83
N ILE A 766 -16.54 51.20 8.68
CA ILE A 766 -15.81 51.80 7.56
C ILE A 766 -16.68 52.92 6.98
N SER A 767 -16.15 54.14 6.94
CA SER A 767 -16.80 55.25 6.23
C SER A 767 -16.75 54.98 4.72
N ILE A 768 -17.92 54.80 4.09
CA ILE A 768 -18.01 54.58 2.65
C ILE A 768 -17.93 55.94 1.96
N THR A 769 -16.74 56.25 1.45
CA THR A 769 -16.39 57.50 0.77
C THR A 769 -16.83 57.49 -0.70
N GLU A 770 -16.88 58.67 -1.30
CA GLU A 770 -17.12 58.84 -2.74
C GLU A 770 -16.11 58.05 -3.59
N GLU A 771 -14.83 58.05 -3.20
CA GLU A 771 -13.76 57.33 -3.91
C GLU A 771 -13.94 55.80 -3.91
N ILE A 772 -14.42 55.22 -2.80
CA ILE A 772 -14.77 53.79 -2.73
C ILE A 772 -15.94 53.48 -3.67
N VAL A 773 -16.98 54.33 -3.66
CA VAL A 773 -18.19 54.14 -4.49
C VAL A 773 -17.88 54.35 -5.98
N LYS A 774 -17.06 55.33 -6.32
CA LYS A 774 -16.57 55.58 -7.69
C LYS A 774 -15.73 54.41 -8.21
N ALA A 775 -14.84 53.87 -7.37
CA ALA A 775 -14.08 52.67 -7.71
C ALA A 775 -14.97 51.44 -7.93
N ALA A 776 -16.09 51.31 -7.20
CA ALA A 776 -17.07 50.24 -7.38
C ALA A 776 -17.90 50.42 -8.66
N ALA A 777 -18.35 51.63 -8.94
CA ALA A 777 -19.06 51.97 -10.18
C ALA A 777 -18.21 51.70 -11.43
N GLY A 778 -16.91 52.01 -11.38
CA GLY A 778 -15.95 51.66 -12.45
C GLY A 778 -15.57 50.16 -12.56
N ASN A 779 -16.09 49.27 -11.71
CA ASN A 779 -15.75 47.84 -11.79
C ASN A 779 -16.62 47.14 -12.85
N HIS A 780 -16.01 46.84 -14.01
CA HIS A 780 -16.65 46.15 -15.14
C HIS A 780 -16.93 44.64 -14.91
N TRP A 781 -16.60 44.05 -13.75
CA TRP A 781 -16.81 42.62 -13.46
C TRP A 781 -18.00 42.37 -12.54
N ARG A 782 -18.07 43.05 -11.38
CA ARG A 782 -19.06 42.83 -10.31
C ARG A 782 -19.52 44.14 -9.65
N GLY A 783 -19.30 45.29 -10.28
CA GLY A 783 -19.52 46.60 -9.65
C GLY A 783 -20.93 46.83 -9.12
N ASP A 784 -21.96 46.28 -9.75
CA ASP A 784 -23.37 46.37 -9.31
C ASP A 784 -23.62 45.60 -8.01
N PHE A 785 -23.09 44.38 -7.89
CA PHE A 785 -23.11 43.60 -6.64
C PHE A 785 -22.33 44.32 -5.53
N ILE A 786 -21.16 44.88 -5.85
CA ILE A 786 -20.33 45.64 -4.91
C ILE A 786 -21.07 46.90 -4.42
N LEU A 787 -21.68 47.68 -5.33
CA LEU A 787 -22.45 48.87 -4.97
C LEU A 787 -23.67 48.52 -4.11
N LYS A 788 -24.36 47.41 -4.40
CA LYS A 788 -25.47 46.92 -3.57
C LYS A 788 -25.01 46.59 -2.15
N TYR A 789 -23.90 45.87 -2.01
CA TYR A 789 -23.33 45.52 -0.71
C TYR A 789 -22.90 46.78 0.07
N LEU A 790 -22.18 47.71 -0.56
CA LEU A 790 -21.77 48.97 0.05
C LEU A 790 -22.99 49.80 0.49
N PHE A 791 -24.04 49.86 -0.34
CA PHE A 791 -25.29 50.54 0.03
C PHE A 791 -25.92 49.93 1.29
N GLU A 792 -25.98 48.60 1.39
CA GLU A 792 -26.52 47.89 2.55
C GLU A 792 -25.72 48.17 3.85
N LYS A 793 -24.43 48.55 3.75
CA LYS A 793 -23.60 48.92 4.91
C LYS A 793 -23.67 50.40 5.32
N SER A 794 -23.87 51.33 4.38
CA SER A 794 -23.96 52.78 4.68
C SER A 794 -25.38 53.33 4.80
N GLY A 795 -26.39 52.64 4.24
CA GLY A 795 -27.77 53.09 4.16
C GLY A 795 -27.90 54.52 3.63
N ASN A 796 -28.57 55.38 4.41
CA ASN A 796 -28.88 56.76 3.99
C ASN A 796 -27.66 57.68 3.82
N GLN A 797 -26.46 57.29 4.27
CA GLN A 797 -25.23 58.09 4.09
C GLN A 797 -24.44 57.75 2.82
N PHE A 798 -24.91 56.81 1.98
CA PHE A 798 -24.24 56.43 0.74
C PHE A 798 -24.05 57.64 -0.21
N PRO A 799 -22.81 57.96 -0.65
CA PRO A 799 -22.54 59.09 -1.52
C PRO A 799 -22.91 58.78 -2.97
N ILE A 800 -24.02 59.37 -3.44
CA ILE A 800 -24.38 59.40 -4.86
C ILE A 800 -24.10 60.81 -5.37
N THR A 801 -22.87 61.02 -5.84
CA THR A 801 -22.39 62.26 -6.45
C THR A 801 -22.46 62.18 -7.98
N GLU A 802 -22.20 63.31 -8.65
CA GLU A 802 -22.09 63.37 -10.11
C GLU A 802 -21.01 62.41 -10.65
N GLU A 803 -19.84 62.35 -10.00
CA GLU A 803 -18.73 61.46 -10.37
C GLU A 803 -19.08 59.97 -10.21
N VAL A 804 -19.85 59.62 -9.19
CA VAL A 804 -20.37 58.25 -8.98
C VAL A 804 -21.39 57.88 -10.06
N LEU A 805 -22.33 58.79 -10.35
CA LEU A 805 -23.34 58.60 -11.39
C LEU A 805 -22.70 58.47 -12.78
N LYS A 806 -21.69 59.29 -13.08
CA LYS A 806 -20.91 59.24 -14.32
C LYS A 806 -20.17 57.91 -14.45
N ALA A 807 -19.42 57.49 -13.43
CA ALA A 807 -18.71 56.20 -13.45
C ALA A 807 -19.66 54.98 -13.59
N ALA A 808 -20.89 55.06 -13.05
CA ALA A 808 -21.89 54.01 -13.23
C ALA A 808 -22.50 54.03 -14.64
N ALA A 809 -22.81 55.22 -15.17
CA ALA A 809 -23.34 55.40 -16.52
C ALA A 809 -22.31 55.01 -17.60
N GLU A 810 -21.01 55.22 -17.36
CA GLU A 810 -19.91 54.76 -18.23
C GLU A 810 -19.69 53.23 -18.18
N ASN A 811 -20.28 52.50 -17.22
CA ASN A 811 -20.06 51.06 -17.08
C ASN A 811 -20.85 50.25 -18.13
N GLU A 812 -20.18 49.87 -19.22
CA GLU A 812 -20.76 49.04 -20.28
C GLU A 812 -21.34 47.70 -19.81
N ARG A 813 -20.84 47.09 -18.73
CA ARG A 813 -21.29 45.75 -18.34
C ARG A 813 -22.57 45.81 -17.50
N HIS A 814 -22.61 46.70 -16.52
CA HIS A 814 -23.62 46.68 -15.45
C HIS A 814 -24.32 48.04 -15.20
N GLY A 815 -24.05 49.07 -16.01
CA GLY A 815 -24.51 50.44 -15.75
C GLY A 815 -26.02 50.59 -15.54
N TYR A 816 -26.86 49.84 -16.27
CA TYR A 816 -28.31 49.82 -16.03
C TYR A 816 -28.65 49.40 -14.59
N ASN A 817 -28.13 48.25 -14.14
CA ASN A 817 -28.38 47.72 -12.79
C ASN A 817 -27.93 48.71 -11.71
N MET A 818 -26.80 49.38 -11.93
CA MET A 818 -26.25 50.39 -11.01
C MET A 818 -27.17 51.61 -10.90
N MET A 819 -27.63 52.14 -12.04
CA MET A 819 -28.55 53.28 -12.09
C MET A 819 -29.90 52.92 -11.49
N GLU A 820 -30.43 51.73 -11.77
CA GLU A 820 -31.68 51.23 -11.16
C GLU A 820 -31.56 51.14 -9.64
N LEU A 821 -30.49 50.52 -9.13
CA LEU A 821 -30.18 50.45 -7.70
C LEU A 821 -30.15 51.85 -7.05
N PHE A 822 -29.53 52.85 -7.69
CA PHE A 822 -29.51 54.21 -7.16
C PHE A 822 -30.91 54.81 -7.05
N PHE A 823 -31.78 54.63 -8.06
CA PHE A 823 -33.18 55.08 -7.99
C PHE A 823 -34.04 54.29 -7.00
N GLU A 824 -33.84 52.99 -6.85
CA GLU A 824 -34.54 52.20 -5.82
C GLU A 824 -34.21 52.67 -4.41
N LYS A 825 -32.94 53.00 -4.17
CA LYS A 825 -32.41 53.22 -2.82
C LYS A 825 -32.46 54.67 -2.35
N LYS A 826 -32.27 55.63 -3.25
CA LYS A 826 -32.30 57.08 -2.96
C LYS A 826 -33.48 57.81 -3.61
N GLY A 827 -34.34 57.10 -4.35
CA GLY A 827 -35.46 57.70 -5.06
C GLY A 827 -34.99 58.80 -6.01
N ASN A 828 -35.70 59.92 -6.01
CA ASN A 828 -35.38 61.07 -6.87
C ASN A 828 -34.49 62.13 -6.20
N GLN A 829 -33.73 61.80 -5.15
CA GLN A 829 -33.03 62.78 -4.30
C GLN A 829 -31.71 63.33 -4.87
N PHE A 830 -31.16 62.75 -5.95
CA PHE A 830 -29.97 63.24 -6.64
C PHE A 830 -30.34 63.94 -7.97
N PRO A 831 -29.68 65.04 -8.37
CA PRO A 831 -29.87 65.62 -9.69
C PRO A 831 -29.26 64.73 -10.77
N ILE A 832 -29.81 64.80 -11.97
CA ILE A 832 -29.20 64.24 -13.18
C ILE A 832 -28.66 65.42 -13.97
N THR A 833 -27.34 65.54 -14.04
CA THR A 833 -26.64 66.62 -14.73
C THR A 833 -26.45 66.30 -16.21
N GLU A 834 -25.99 67.28 -16.96
CA GLU A 834 -25.62 67.13 -18.37
C GLU A 834 -24.50 66.11 -18.57
N GLU A 835 -23.46 66.11 -17.71
CA GLU A 835 -22.35 65.14 -17.80
C GLU A 835 -22.78 63.70 -17.52
N VAL A 836 -23.67 63.49 -16.54
CA VAL A 836 -24.28 62.17 -16.29
C VAL A 836 -25.12 61.73 -17.49
N LEU A 837 -25.84 62.66 -18.15
CA LEU A 837 -26.61 62.34 -19.35
C LEU A 837 -25.73 62.00 -20.54
N LYS A 838 -24.64 62.73 -20.78
CA LYS A 838 -23.65 62.37 -21.81
C LYS A 838 -23.11 60.96 -21.60
N ALA A 839 -22.77 60.61 -20.36
CA ALA A 839 -22.34 59.25 -20.01
C ALA A 839 -23.45 58.19 -20.28
N VAL A 840 -24.70 58.48 -19.90
CA VAL A 840 -25.85 57.59 -20.16
C VAL A 840 -26.08 57.39 -21.66
N VAL A 841 -26.19 58.48 -22.44
CA VAL A 841 -26.50 58.38 -23.88
C VAL A 841 -25.30 57.94 -24.71
N GLY A 842 -24.08 58.07 -24.19
CA GLY A 842 -22.85 57.54 -24.79
C GLY A 842 -22.60 56.05 -24.51
N ASN A 843 -23.29 55.43 -23.55
CA ASN A 843 -23.10 54.02 -23.22
C ASN A 843 -23.59 53.11 -24.36
N GLU A 844 -22.67 52.36 -24.98
CA GLU A 844 -22.94 51.51 -26.14
C GLU A 844 -23.85 50.30 -25.86
N ARG A 845 -23.97 49.86 -24.59
CA ARG A 845 -24.67 48.61 -24.23
C ARG A 845 -25.98 48.79 -23.48
N HIS A 846 -26.09 49.84 -22.66
CA HIS A 846 -27.21 50.05 -21.73
C HIS A 846 -27.85 51.44 -21.83
N GLY A 847 -27.37 52.31 -22.74
CA GLY A 847 -27.78 53.72 -22.79
C GLY A 847 -29.28 53.94 -23.01
N TYR A 848 -29.92 53.14 -23.85
CA TYR A 848 -31.37 53.19 -24.09
C TYR A 848 -32.19 52.81 -22.85
N ASP A 849 -31.81 51.73 -22.18
CA ASP A 849 -32.53 51.23 -21.01
C ASP A 849 -32.34 52.16 -19.81
N MET A 850 -31.12 52.70 -19.64
CA MET A 850 -30.85 53.76 -18.66
C MET A 850 -31.65 55.03 -18.95
N MET A 851 -31.73 55.49 -20.21
CA MET A 851 -32.53 56.67 -20.56
C MET A 851 -34.05 56.41 -20.34
N THR A 852 -34.51 55.19 -20.59
CA THR A 852 -35.88 54.76 -20.29
C THR A 852 -36.18 54.82 -18.80
N LEU A 853 -35.27 54.30 -17.97
CA LEU A 853 -35.34 54.37 -16.52
C LEU A 853 -35.35 55.83 -16.00
N LEU A 854 -34.53 56.71 -16.57
CA LEU A 854 -34.54 58.15 -16.25
C LEU A 854 -35.92 58.77 -16.50
N PHE A 855 -36.51 58.56 -17.68
CA PHE A 855 -37.85 59.06 -17.97
C PHE A 855 -38.93 58.46 -17.06
N GLN A 856 -38.84 57.16 -16.71
CA GLN A 856 -39.80 56.53 -15.81
C GLN A 856 -39.74 57.07 -14.37
N ARG A 857 -38.53 57.29 -13.84
CA ARG A 857 -38.34 57.71 -12.43
C ARG A 857 -38.41 59.23 -12.24
N LYS A 858 -37.81 60.02 -13.15
CA LYS A 858 -37.70 61.49 -13.06
C LYS A 858 -38.67 62.25 -13.98
N GLY A 859 -39.36 61.58 -14.89
CA GLY A 859 -40.17 62.25 -15.91
C GLY A 859 -39.30 63.19 -16.73
N ASN A 860 -39.65 64.48 -16.76
CA ASN A 860 -38.93 65.51 -17.52
C ASN A 860 -37.93 66.34 -16.69
N GLN A 861 -37.65 65.94 -15.44
CA GLN A 861 -36.84 66.71 -14.45
C GLN A 861 -35.32 66.51 -14.61
N PHE A 862 -34.82 66.71 -15.83
CA PHE A 862 -33.39 66.74 -16.18
C PHE A 862 -33.18 67.50 -17.50
N PRO A 863 -32.04 68.19 -17.70
CA PRO A 863 -31.78 69.00 -18.88
C PRO A 863 -31.50 68.09 -20.10
N ILE A 864 -32.09 68.38 -21.24
CA ILE A 864 -31.67 67.78 -22.52
C ILE A 864 -31.13 68.94 -23.35
N THR A 865 -29.83 68.93 -23.58
CA THR A 865 -29.07 69.96 -24.29
C THR A 865 -28.64 69.45 -25.66
N GLU A 866 -28.16 70.36 -26.52
CA GLU A 866 -27.58 70.03 -27.82
C GLU A 866 -26.42 69.03 -27.68
N GLU A 867 -25.51 69.23 -26.71
CA GLU A 867 -24.37 68.33 -26.50
C GLU A 867 -24.78 66.90 -26.07
N VAL A 868 -25.88 66.75 -25.31
CA VAL A 868 -26.45 65.43 -24.98
C VAL A 868 -27.03 64.76 -26.23
N LEU A 869 -27.67 65.53 -27.11
CA LEU A 869 -28.23 65.02 -28.35
C LEU A 869 -27.14 64.61 -29.36
N ASP A 870 -26.08 65.41 -29.50
CA ASP A 870 -24.90 65.08 -30.30
C ASP A 870 -24.20 63.82 -29.78
N THR A 871 -24.07 63.67 -28.46
CA THR A 871 -23.52 62.46 -27.84
C THR A 871 -24.39 61.23 -28.15
N ALA A 872 -25.72 61.39 -28.16
CA ALA A 872 -26.65 60.34 -28.57
C ALA A 872 -26.53 60.02 -30.08
N VAL A 873 -26.36 61.00 -30.95
CA VAL A 873 -26.08 60.80 -32.39
C VAL A 873 -24.77 60.04 -32.61
N GLY A 874 -23.75 60.29 -31.78
CA GLY A 874 -22.47 59.59 -31.79
C GLY A 874 -22.53 58.12 -31.36
N ASN A 875 -23.51 57.73 -30.53
CA ASN A 875 -23.69 56.35 -30.07
C ASN A 875 -24.24 55.45 -31.20
N LYS A 876 -23.33 54.83 -31.96
CA LYS A 876 -23.68 53.95 -33.09
C LYS A 876 -24.66 52.81 -32.76
N PRO A 877 -24.50 52.03 -31.67
CA PRO A 877 -25.38 50.89 -31.40
C PRO A 877 -26.77 51.27 -30.85
N GLN A 878 -26.93 52.39 -30.13
CA GLN A 878 -28.21 52.71 -29.45
C GLN A 878 -28.78 54.12 -29.72
N GLY A 879 -28.01 55.02 -30.31
CA GLY A 879 -28.33 56.43 -30.49
C GLY A 879 -29.71 56.71 -31.07
N TYR A 880 -30.06 56.06 -32.19
CA TYR A 880 -31.37 56.21 -32.82
C TYR A 880 -32.55 55.88 -31.88
N LYS A 881 -32.41 54.83 -31.06
CA LYS A 881 -33.45 54.43 -30.10
C LYS A 881 -33.55 55.43 -28.94
N ILE A 882 -32.40 55.90 -28.44
CA ILE A 882 -32.30 56.91 -27.39
C ILE A 882 -32.97 58.22 -27.83
N LEU A 883 -32.66 58.67 -29.06
CA LEU A 883 -33.24 59.87 -29.66
C LEU A 883 -34.77 59.73 -29.81
N ASN A 884 -35.28 58.65 -30.42
CA ASN A 884 -36.72 58.41 -30.54
C ASN A 884 -37.46 58.45 -29.19
N LEU A 885 -36.90 57.83 -28.16
CA LEU A 885 -37.45 57.86 -26.80
C LEU A 885 -37.50 59.28 -26.21
N ILE A 886 -36.48 60.10 -26.45
CA ILE A 886 -36.45 61.51 -26.05
C ILE A 886 -37.57 62.28 -26.73
N PHE A 887 -37.71 62.14 -28.05
CA PHE A 887 -38.77 62.78 -28.85
C PHE A 887 -40.17 62.39 -28.34
N GLU A 888 -40.43 61.10 -28.14
CA GLU A 888 -41.73 60.59 -27.66
C GLU A 888 -42.11 61.11 -26.27
N ARG A 889 -41.14 61.27 -25.35
CA ARG A 889 -41.40 61.57 -23.93
C ARG A 889 -41.42 63.05 -23.58
N LYS A 890 -40.63 63.88 -24.27
CA LYS A 890 -40.66 65.35 -24.08
C LYS A 890 -41.53 66.08 -25.10
N GLY A 891 -41.92 65.42 -26.20
CA GLY A 891 -42.59 66.04 -27.34
C GLY A 891 -41.64 66.90 -28.17
N GLU A 892 -42.15 67.47 -29.26
CA GLU A 892 -41.34 68.23 -30.22
C GLU A 892 -40.74 69.58 -29.77
N PRO A 893 -41.17 70.32 -28.71
CA PRO A 893 -40.76 71.73 -28.54
C PRO A 893 -39.33 71.93 -28.00
N ILE A 894 -38.45 70.93 -28.10
CA ILE A 894 -37.00 71.07 -27.88
C ILE A 894 -36.24 71.25 -29.21
N PHE A 895 -36.80 70.83 -30.35
CA PHE A 895 -36.11 70.91 -31.63
C PHE A 895 -36.53 72.11 -32.47
N LYS A 896 -35.81 73.21 -32.24
CA LYS A 896 -35.46 74.18 -33.28
C LYS A 896 -33.95 74.37 -33.31
N LEU A 897 -33.26 73.29 -33.68
CA LEU A 897 -31.91 73.22 -34.25
C LEU A 897 -31.87 71.93 -35.08
#